data_AF-A0A7V9IFH0-F1
#
_entry.id   AF-A0A7V9IFH0-F1
#
_cell.length_a   1.000
_cell.length_b   1.000
_cell.length_c   1.000
_cell.angle_alpha   90.00
_cell.angle_beta   90.00
_cell.angle_gamma   90.00
#
_symmetry.space_group_name_H-M   'P 1'
#
loop_
_entity.id
_entity.type
_entity.pdbx_description
1 polymer ?
#
loop_
_entity_poly.entity_id
_entity_poly.type
_entity_poly.pdbx_seq_one_letter_code
_entity_poly.pdbx_strand_id
1 'polypeptide(L)'
;MFIVICALGAVFTVPSAAAAPISLTGPYGPETFDSLANTGTTNTTGVPAGWEFSETGTNANTSYAAGTGSDNGGNTYSYGTAGSTERAFGQLRSGSLVSTIGASFTNNTGSTITSLDVAYRGEQWRLGTNTAGRLADRMDFQYSTDATSLTTGTWIDVNTLDFSSPTLSGTVGALNGNTATNFTSISNTIVGLSIANGATFYIRWTDIDVSSSDDGLAVDDFSLTPQGGGGVTLSINDATVTEGNAATTTASFTITLSAPAPAGGVTFDIATQDGTAAAGSDYVARSLTGQTIAAGSTTSTFDVTVNGDTTYEPNETFLVNVTNVSGATVADGQGQGTITNDDAPPTVAIHTVQGSTHLSPLSGQTVTVEGIVTAIRSNGFYVQEQDAEVDADTATSEGIFVFTSSAPTVTVGHSVSVTGSVVEFRPGGSGGAANLTTTELTTPTIVVNSTGNALPGGTVVGSGGRVPPTEVIEDDATGDVETSGVFDPASDGIDFYESLEAMFVRVNDPVAVGPRSDFGEIAVLADDGAGQGVRTARGGIVIRPTDFNPERIILDDGLTGVSTPAANVGDHLSSPVTAVVDYGFGNFKFLLTTTPTVVAGSLAPETTAATLGGHVSIATFNVENLDPTDAQSKFDALAAEIVANLKAPDVVALEEIQDNDGPGNTATSTVVAADQTYNKLIAAIDAQTADPGPTYQFRQIDPVDDQDGGEPGGNIRVGFIFRTDRGLAFVDRPGGTSTAANTVLSNGDLAFSPGRIAPTNSAFDNSRKPL
;
A
#
# COMPACT_ATOMS: atom_id res chain seq x y z
N MET A 1 30.87 28.44 -84.80
CA MET A 1 29.92 27.33 -85.01
C MET A 1 30.41 26.13 -84.21
N PHE A 2 29.90 25.95 -83.01
CA PHE A 2 29.96 24.68 -82.25
C PHE A 2 28.70 24.61 -81.40
N ILE A 3 28.02 23.47 -81.49
CA ILE A 3 26.67 23.19 -81.01
C ILE A 3 26.73 22.83 -79.52
N VAL A 4 25.88 23.46 -78.70
CA VAL A 4 25.57 23.03 -77.33
C VAL A 4 24.30 22.18 -77.41
N ILE A 5 24.39 20.91 -77.01
CA ILE A 5 23.24 20.03 -76.82
C ILE A 5 22.73 20.26 -75.39
N CYS A 6 21.56 20.87 -75.27
CA CYS A 6 20.75 20.87 -74.05
C CYS A 6 20.12 19.49 -73.87
N ALA A 7 20.43 18.81 -72.76
CA ALA A 7 19.65 17.66 -72.31
C ALA A 7 18.45 18.17 -71.49
N LEU A 8 17.25 17.98 -72.03
CA LEU A 8 15.99 18.09 -71.28
C LEU A 8 15.98 17.00 -70.19
N GLY A 9 15.99 17.38 -68.92
CA GLY A 9 15.63 16.48 -67.83
C GLY A 9 14.11 16.33 -67.80
N ALA A 10 13.59 15.17 -68.22
CA ALA A 10 12.19 14.82 -68.02
C ALA A 10 11.96 14.58 -66.53
N VAL A 11 11.03 15.34 -65.92
CA VAL A 11 10.53 15.06 -64.57
C VAL A 11 9.62 13.83 -64.69
N PHE A 12 10.10 12.69 -64.23
CA PHE A 12 9.27 11.49 -64.12
C PHE A 12 8.41 11.62 -62.85
N THR A 13 7.10 11.61 -63.02
CA THR A 13 6.14 11.36 -61.95
C THR A 13 5.69 9.91 -62.05
N VAL A 14 5.71 9.16 -60.96
CA VAL A 14 5.29 7.75 -60.97
C VAL A 14 4.25 7.55 -59.86
N PRO A 15 2.95 7.51 -60.18
CA PRO A 15 1.92 7.31 -59.19
C PRO A 15 1.87 5.83 -58.76
N SER A 16 1.63 5.58 -57.46
CA SER A 16 1.18 4.25 -57.01
C SER A 16 -0.27 3.99 -57.49
N ALA A 17 -0.72 2.73 -57.52
CA ALA A 17 -2.05 2.39 -58.03
C ALA A 17 -3.15 3.07 -57.18
N ALA A 18 -4.00 3.89 -57.82
CA ALA A 18 -5.05 4.66 -57.14
C ALA A 18 -5.94 3.76 -56.28
N ALA A 19 -5.87 3.92 -54.96
CA ALA A 19 -6.75 3.24 -54.03
C ALA A 19 -8.17 3.82 -54.14
N ALA A 20 -9.19 3.00 -53.90
CA ALA A 20 -10.57 3.47 -53.85
C ALA A 20 -10.74 4.49 -52.70
N PRO A 21 -11.49 5.60 -52.90
CA PRO A 21 -11.68 6.59 -51.85
C PRO A 21 -12.34 6.02 -50.59
N ILE A 22 -11.96 6.54 -49.43
CA ILE A 22 -12.56 6.22 -48.13
C ILE A 22 -13.99 6.75 -48.11
N SER A 23 -14.97 5.89 -47.87
CA SER A 23 -16.38 6.30 -47.75
C SER A 23 -16.66 6.90 -46.37
N LEU A 24 -16.76 8.23 -46.28
CA LEU A 24 -17.09 8.93 -45.03
C LEU A 24 -18.58 8.85 -44.74
N THR A 25 -18.98 8.02 -43.77
CA THR A 25 -20.36 7.97 -43.24
C THR A 25 -20.48 8.62 -41.85
N GLY A 26 -19.34 8.97 -41.24
CA GLY A 26 -19.16 9.57 -39.92
C GLY A 26 -17.68 9.90 -39.69
N PRO A 27 -17.21 10.04 -38.44
CA PRO A 27 -15.79 10.18 -38.13
C PRO A 27 -14.94 9.05 -38.71
N TYR A 28 -13.77 9.37 -39.25
CA TYR A 28 -12.74 8.42 -39.70
C TYR A 28 -11.50 8.54 -38.81
N GLY A 29 -10.92 7.40 -38.46
CA GLY A 29 -9.71 7.29 -37.65
C GLY A 29 -9.95 6.77 -36.22
N PRO A 30 -8.88 6.68 -35.41
CA PRO A 30 -7.50 6.99 -35.80
C PRO A 30 -6.98 5.98 -36.83
N GLU A 31 -6.37 6.48 -37.91
CA GLU A 31 -5.53 5.70 -38.81
C GLU A 31 -4.12 5.73 -38.25
N THR A 32 -3.68 4.59 -37.73
CA THR A 32 -2.37 4.41 -37.06
C THR A 32 -1.28 3.98 -38.04
N PHE A 33 -1.60 3.72 -39.31
CA PHE A 33 -0.64 3.26 -40.33
C PHE A 33 0.16 1.99 -40.01
N ASP A 34 -0.15 1.27 -38.93
CA ASP A 34 0.50 0.01 -38.52
C ASP A 34 0.42 -1.12 -39.56
N SER A 35 -0.44 -0.95 -40.57
CA SER A 35 -0.52 -1.85 -41.73
C SER A 35 0.63 -1.67 -42.74
N LEU A 36 1.40 -0.58 -42.64
CA LEU A 36 2.56 -0.34 -43.48
C LEU A 36 3.68 -1.36 -43.19
N ALA A 37 4.50 -1.62 -44.20
CA ALA A 37 5.61 -2.55 -44.08
C ALA A 37 6.64 -2.09 -43.03
N ASN A 38 6.98 -2.99 -42.09
CA ASN A 38 8.01 -2.78 -41.08
C ASN A 38 9.41 -3.27 -41.49
N THR A 39 9.55 -3.82 -42.71
CA THR A 39 10.81 -4.25 -43.32
C THR A 39 10.83 -3.99 -44.83
N GLY A 40 12.00 -4.04 -45.47
CA GLY A 40 12.17 -3.93 -46.91
C GLY A 40 12.25 -2.48 -47.44
N THR A 41 12.86 -2.31 -48.62
CA THR A 41 13.14 -1.01 -49.25
C THR A 41 12.37 -0.76 -50.55
N THR A 42 11.51 -1.71 -50.96
CA THR A 42 10.78 -1.68 -52.25
C THR A 42 9.33 -2.13 -52.08
N ASN A 43 8.65 -1.65 -51.02
CA ASN A 43 7.28 -2.05 -50.71
C ASN A 43 6.27 -1.35 -51.64
N THR A 44 5.44 -2.13 -52.33
CA THR A 44 4.43 -1.61 -53.27
C THR A 44 2.98 -1.88 -52.82
N THR A 45 2.81 -2.49 -51.65
CA THR A 45 1.51 -2.88 -51.07
C THR A 45 1.49 -2.56 -49.57
N GLY A 46 0.32 -2.60 -48.92
CA GLY A 46 0.18 -2.38 -47.48
C GLY A 46 -0.04 -0.92 -47.05
N VAL A 47 -0.19 0.00 -48.02
CA VAL A 47 -0.73 1.33 -47.72
C VAL A 47 -2.22 1.18 -47.35
N PRO A 48 -2.72 1.82 -46.27
CA PRO A 48 -4.12 1.72 -45.88
C PRO A 48 -5.09 2.07 -47.01
N ALA A 49 -6.29 1.51 -46.96
CA ALA A 49 -7.28 1.72 -48.01
C ALA A 49 -7.62 3.21 -48.18
N GLY A 50 -7.50 3.71 -49.40
CA GLY A 50 -7.75 5.10 -49.78
C GLY A 50 -6.64 6.10 -49.45
N TRP A 51 -5.56 5.63 -48.80
CA TRP A 51 -4.30 6.34 -48.72
C TRP A 51 -3.41 6.02 -49.92
N GLU A 52 -2.59 6.99 -50.31
CA GLU A 52 -1.64 6.88 -51.42
C GLU A 52 -0.39 7.74 -51.15
N PHE A 53 0.65 7.49 -51.93
CA PHE A 53 1.82 8.36 -52.03
C PHE A 53 2.24 8.54 -53.49
N SER A 54 2.96 9.62 -53.75
CA SER A 54 3.56 9.95 -55.03
C SER A 54 4.96 10.51 -54.83
N GLU A 55 5.90 10.06 -55.65
CA GLU A 55 7.24 10.63 -55.71
C GLU A 55 7.47 11.35 -57.04
N THR A 56 8.22 12.45 -56.99
CA THR A 56 8.67 13.20 -58.17
C THR A 56 10.14 13.52 -58.04
N GLY A 57 10.85 13.67 -59.17
CA GLY A 57 12.28 14.04 -59.18
C GLY A 57 13.23 12.88 -59.45
N THR A 58 14.51 13.05 -59.10
CA THR A 58 15.54 12.05 -59.39
C THR A 58 15.39 10.85 -58.44
N ASN A 59 15.33 9.64 -58.99
CA ASN A 59 15.08 8.38 -58.27
C ASN A 59 13.63 8.15 -57.77
N ALA A 60 12.68 8.97 -58.21
CA ALA A 60 11.26 8.75 -57.95
C ALA A 60 10.82 7.35 -58.42
N ASN A 61 10.09 6.65 -57.58
CA ASN A 61 9.61 5.29 -57.83
C ASN A 61 8.19 5.08 -57.26
N THR A 62 7.69 3.84 -57.32
CA THR A 62 6.31 3.49 -56.86
C THR A 62 6.32 2.65 -55.59
N SER A 63 7.40 2.71 -54.82
CA SER A 63 7.58 1.94 -53.60
C SER A 63 7.96 2.84 -52.43
N TYR A 64 7.63 2.42 -51.22
CA TYR A 64 8.09 3.05 -49.99
C TYR A 64 9.04 2.11 -49.24
N ALA A 65 9.91 2.68 -48.40
CA ALA A 65 10.85 1.91 -47.58
C ALA A 65 10.44 1.86 -46.12
N ALA A 66 10.65 0.73 -45.46
CA ALA A 66 10.60 0.67 -44.01
C ALA A 66 11.88 1.32 -43.43
N GLY A 67 11.72 2.44 -42.74
CA GLY A 67 12.83 3.23 -42.21
C GLY A 67 12.78 3.36 -40.69
N THR A 68 13.96 3.45 -40.08
CA THR A 68 14.14 3.81 -38.65
C THR A 68 14.57 5.27 -38.48
N GLY A 69 14.59 6.04 -39.57
CA GLY A 69 15.17 7.38 -39.61
C GLY A 69 16.69 7.43 -39.83
N SER A 70 17.34 6.27 -39.92
CA SER A 70 18.79 6.17 -40.15
C SER A 70 19.21 6.53 -41.58
N ASP A 71 18.34 6.28 -42.56
CA ASP A 71 18.57 6.60 -43.97
C ASP A 71 18.52 8.11 -44.25
N ASN A 72 19.33 8.57 -45.20
CA ASN A 72 19.41 9.97 -45.61
C ASN A 72 19.03 10.21 -47.08
N GLY A 73 18.56 9.18 -47.78
CA GLY A 73 18.12 9.27 -49.17
C GLY A 73 16.66 9.68 -49.25
N GLY A 74 16.34 10.61 -50.16
CA GLY A 74 14.95 11.01 -50.34
C GLY A 74 14.08 9.82 -50.76
N ASN A 75 12.95 9.62 -50.10
CA ASN A 75 12.00 8.54 -50.36
C ASN A 75 10.68 8.79 -49.59
N THR A 76 9.62 8.07 -49.92
CA THR A 76 8.50 7.80 -49.01
C THR A 76 8.89 6.69 -48.02
N TYR A 77 8.61 6.89 -46.75
CA TYR A 77 8.96 5.95 -45.69
C TYR A 77 7.73 5.51 -44.90
N SER A 78 7.70 4.23 -44.54
CA SER A 78 7.04 3.78 -43.32
C SER A 78 8.06 3.93 -42.21
N TYR A 79 7.86 4.82 -41.26
CA TYR A 79 8.77 5.04 -40.14
C TYR A 79 8.36 4.25 -38.90
N GLY A 80 9.34 3.89 -38.08
CA GLY A 80 9.12 3.16 -36.84
C GLY A 80 10.41 2.49 -36.38
N THR A 81 10.50 2.15 -35.10
CA THR A 81 11.68 1.42 -34.59
C THR A 81 11.86 0.06 -35.30
N ALA A 82 13.08 -0.48 -35.29
CA ALA A 82 13.43 -1.65 -36.10
C ALA A 82 12.53 -2.86 -35.77
N GLY A 83 11.80 -3.36 -36.77
CA GLY A 83 10.88 -4.50 -36.62
C GLY A 83 9.57 -4.19 -35.90
N SER A 84 9.35 -2.95 -35.48
CA SER A 84 8.11 -2.51 -34.84
C SER A 84 6.92 -2.58 -35.79
N THR A 85 5.78 -3.04 -35.29
CA THR A 85 4.49 -2.94 -35.98
C THR A 85 3.86 -1.57 -35.84
N GLU A 86 4.26 -0.78 -34.84
CA GLU A 86 3.91 0.63 -34.71
C GLU A 86 4.61 1.43 -35.82
N ARG A 87 3.85 1.97 -36.78
CA ARG A 87 4.39 2.65 -37.97
C ARG A 87 3.75 4.02 -38.19
N ALA A 88 4.56 5.03 -38.52
CA ALA A 88 4.07 6.31 -39.04
C ALA A 88 4.29 6.44 -40.57
N PHE A 89 3.39 7.10 -41.29
CA PHE A 89 3.53 7.29 -42.74
C PHE A 89 4.22 8.60 -43.06
N GLY A 90 5.40 8.56 -43.68
CA GLY A 90 6.25 9.73 -43.77
C GLY A 90 7.11 9.85 -45.02
N GLN A 91 7.94 10.87 -44.98
CA GLN A 91 8.66 11.43 -46.10
C GLN A 91 10.05 11.85 -45.63
N LEU A 92 11.03 11.71 -46.51
CA LEU A 92 12.29 12.44 -46.42
C LEU A 92 12.51 13.09 -47.78
N ARG A 93 12.54 14.41 -47.82
CA ARG A 93 12.97 15.13 -49.01
C ARG A 93 14.49 15.23 -49.00
N SER A 94 15.12 14.79 -50.09
CA SER A 94 16.56 14.97 -50.29
C SER A 94 16.90 15.09 -51.77
N GLY A 95 17.77 16.04 -52.11
CA GLY A 95 18.09 16.38 -53.49
C GLY A 95 16.86 16.92 -54.23
N SER A 96 16.52 16.33 -55.38
CA SER A 96 15.33 16.73 -56.14
C SER A 96 14.12 15.83 -55.91
N LEU A 97 14.24 14.77 -55.08
CA LEU A 97 13.14 13.85 -54.84
C LEU A 97 12.16 14.47 -53.84
N VAL A 98 10.90 14.59 -54.25
CA VAL A 98 9.79 15.08 -53.43
C VAL A 98 8.77 13.97 -53.30
N SER A 99 8.56 13.52 -52.07
CA SER A 99 7.45 12.64 -51.71
C SER A 99 6.20 13.48 -51.42
N THR A 100 5.03 12.88 -51.57
CA THR A 100 3.75 13.43 -51.15
C THR A 100 2.91 12.26 -50.69
N ILE A 101 2.39 12.32 -49.46
CA ILE A 101 1.47 11.32 -48.90
C ILE A 101 0.09 11.95 -48.73
N GLY A 102 -0.97 11.16 -48.84
CA GLY A 102 -2.32 11.69 -48.66
C GLY A 102 -3.41 10.64 -48.82
N ALA A 103 -4.65 11.10 -48.77
CA ALA A 103 -5.82 10.24 -48.84
C ALA A 103 -6.95 10.89 -49.64
N SER A 104 -7.81 10.05 -50.20
CA SER A 104 -9.04 10.46 -50.87
C SER A 104 -10.27 9.98 -50.11
N PHE A 105 -11.28 10.83 -50.02
CA PHE A 105 -12.51 10.59 -49.27
C PHE A 105 -13.73 10.88 -50.14
N THR A 106 -14.75 10.03 -50.10
CA THR A 106 -16.08 10.32 -50.64
C THR A 106 -17.03 10.67 -49.51
N ASN A 107 -17.67 11.84 -49.59
CA ASN A 107 -18.69 12.25 -48.63
C ASN A 107 -19.93 11.38 -48.80
N ASN A 108 -20.18 10.45 -47.87
CA ASN A 108 -21.40 9.65 -47.79
C ASN A 108 -22.13 9.85 -46.46
N THR A 109 -21.97 11.05 -45.85
CA THR A 109 -22.56 11.40 -44.56
C THR A 109 -24.07 11.64 -44.62
N GLY A 110 -24.66 11.62 -45.82
CA GLY A 110 -26.06 11.95 -46.06
C GLY A 110 -26.35 13.45 -46.18
N SER A 111 -25.37 14.32 -45.94
CA SER A 111 -25.50 15.78 -46.06
C SER A 111 -24.26 16.44 -46.68
N THR A 112 -24.33 17.74 -47.00
CA THR A 112 -23.17 18.52 -47.46
C THR A 112 -22.24 18.80 -46.29
N ILE A 113 -20.96 18.44 -46.43
CA ILE A 113 -19.93 18.79 -45.44
C ILE A 113 -19.58 20.27 -45.58
N THR A 114 -19.72 21.00 -44.48
CA THR A 114 -19.43 22.44 -44.34
C THR A 114 -18.14 22.72 -43.58
N SER A 115 -17.68 21.78 -42.77
CA SER A 115 -16.35 21.81 -42.14
C SER A 115 -15.80 20.41 -41.88
N LEU A 116 -14.48 20.31 -41.70
CA LEU A 116 -13.77 19.07 -41.37
C LEU A 116 -12.91 19.33 -40.14
N ASP A 117 -13.12 18.59 -39.06
CA ASP A 117 -12.16 18.56 -37.95
C ASP A 117 -11.08 17.56 -38.30
N VAL A 118 -9.84 18.03 -38.41
CA VAL A 118 -8.66 17.23 -38.73
C VAL A 118 -7.79 17.18 -37.50
N ALA A 119 -7.36 15.98 -37.10
CA ALA A 119 -6.33 15.82 -36.08
C ALA A 119 -5.36 14.69 -36.44
N TYR A 120 -4.09 14.85 -36.11
CA TYR A 120 -3.06 13.84 -36.31
C TYR A 120 -1.85 14.11 -35.42
N ARG A 121 -0.98 13.12 -35.26
CA ARG A 121 0.34 13.27 -34.68
C ARG A 121 1.38 13.47 -35.80
N GLY A 122 2.03 14.62 -35.82
CA GLY A 122 3.20 14.83 -36.67
C GLY A 122 4.45 14.34 -35.94
N GLU A 123 5.23 13.46 -36.56
CA GLU A 123 6.41 12.82 -35.96
C GLU A 123 7.70 13.07 -36.73
N GLN A 124 8.80 13.32 -36.02
CA GLN A 124 10.14 13.46 -36.58
C GLN A 124 10.99 12.22 -36.27
N TRP A 125 11.30 11.47 -37.32
CA TRP A 125 12.09 10.25 -37.28
C TRP A 125 13.54 10.44 -37.68
N ARG A 126 13.91 11.60 -38.25
CA ARG A 126 15.31 11.92 -38.55
C ARG A 126 15.59 13.40 -38.31
N LEU A 127 16.73 13.66 -37.68
CA LEU A 127 17.37 14.97 -37.69
C LEU A 127 18.33 15.07 -38.88
N GLY A 128 18.07 16.01 -39.78
CA GLY A 128 18.93 16.46 -40.87
C GLY A 128 20.16 17.20 -40.34
N THR A 129 20.71 18.17 -41.08
CA THR A 129 21.92 18.86 -40.60
C THR A 129 21.65 19.68 -39.33
N ASN A 130 22.62 19.69 -38.41
CA ASN A 130 22.54 20.47 -37.16
C ASN A 130 23.51 21.68 -37.22
N THR A 131 23.16 22.67 -38.04
CA THR A 131 23.90 23.95 -38.13
C THR A 131 23.19 25.04 -37.30
N ALA A 132 23.96 25.87 -36.60
CA ALA A 132 23.41 27.00 -35.85
C ALA A 132 22.57 27.92 -36.76
N GLY A 133 21.30 28.13 -36.39
CA GLY A 133 20.36 28.94 -37.17
C GLY A 133 19.60 28.18 -38.26
N ARG A 134 19.62 26.83 -38.25
CA ARG A 134 18.76 26.04 -39.16
C ARG A 134 17.27 26.36 -38.93
N LEU A 135 16.50 26.34 -40.01
CA LEU A 135 15.04 26.42 -39.94
C LEU A 135 14.47 25.00 -39.79
N ALA A 136 13.25 24.90 -39.27
CA ALA A 136 12.54 23.63 -39.20
C ALA A 136 12.16 23.17 -40.61
N ASP A 137 12.40 21.90 -40.92
CA ASP A 137 11.79 21.28 -42.10
C ASP A 137 10.28 21.13 -41.86
N ARG A 138 9.46 21.17 -42.92
CA ARG A 138 8.00 21.28 -42.78
C ARG A 138 7.24 20.44 -43.80
N MET A 139 6.22 19.73 -43.33
CA MET A 139 5.16 19.17 -44.17
C MET A 139 3.95 20.11 -44.18
N ASP A 140 3.58 20.60 -45.36
CA ASP A 140 2.42 21.45 -45.58
C ASP A 140 1.18 20.58 -45.76
N PHE A 141 0.15 20.82 -44.93
CA PHE A 141 -1.13 20.18 -45.08
C PHE A 141 -1.98 20.92 -46.11
N GLN A 142 -2.51 20.17 -47.08
CA GLN A 142 -3.33 20.73 -48.14
C GLN A 142 -4.56 19.88 -48.39
N TYR A 143 -5.65 20.51 -48.81
CA TYR A 143 -6.84 19.82 -49.28
C TYR A 143 -7.25 20.28 -50.68
N SER A 144 -8.04 19.46 -51.35
CA SER A 144 -8.60 19.76 -52.66
C SER A 144 -9.96 19.11 -52.83
N THR A 145 -10.93 19.86 -53.35
CA THR A 145 -12.28 19.36 -53.66
C THR A 145 -12.48 19.05 -55.15
N ASP A 146 -11.46 19.27 -55.98
CA ASP A 146 -11.46 19.00 -57.42
C ASP A 146 -10.29 18.10 -57.87
N ALA A 147 -9.43 17.67 -56.95
CA ALA A 147 -8.33 16.77 -57.23
C ALA A 147 -8.81 15.40 -57.73
N THR A 148 -7.98 14.83 -58.61
CA THR A 148 -8.15 13.46 -59.14
C THR A 148 -7.02 12.52 -58.76
N SER A 149 -5.96 13.06 -58.14
CA SER A 149 -4.81 12.35 -57.56
C SER A 149 -4.02 13.32 -56.67
N LEU A 150 -3.07 12.82 -55.87
CA LEU A 150 -2.16 13.67 -55.07
C LEU A 150 -1.38 14.72 -55.88
N THR A 151 -1.26 14.58 -57.20
CA THR A 151 -0.47 15.50 -58.04
C THR A 151 -1.30 16.39 -58.97
N THR A 152 -2.60 16.11 -59.12
CA THR A 152 -3.48 16.80 -60.09
C THR A 152 -4.73 17.34 -59.40
N GLY A 153 -4.86 18.66 -59.34
CA GLY A 153 -6.01 19.37 -58.74
C GLY A 153 -5.65 20.79 -58.32
N THR A 154 -6.63 21.53 -57.81
CA THR A 154 -6.44 22.81 -57.14
C THR A 154 -6.27 22.57 -55.65
N TRP A 155 -5.08 22.83 -55.11
CA TRP A 155 -4.75 22.57 -53.72
C TRP A 155 -4.79 23.84 -52.88
N ILE A 156 -5.49 23.77 -51.75
CA ILE A 156 -5.62 24.84 -50.77
C ILE A 156 -4.78 24.47 -49.55
N ASP A 157 -3.90 25.39 -49.19
CA ASP A 157 -2.99 25.27 -48.06
C ASP A 157 -3.67 25.64 -46.74
N VAL A 158 -3.43 24.85 -45.68
CA VAL A 158 -4.00 25.07 -44.35
C VAL A 158 -2.88 25.12 -43.32
N ASN A 159 -2.22 26.29 -43.22
CA ASN A 159 -1.05 26.50 -42.36
C ASN A 159 -1.21 26.02 -40.90
N THR A 160 -2.42 26.07 -40.34
CA THR A 160 -2.69 25.61 -38.96
C THR A 160 -2.60 24.08 -38.80
N LEU A 161 -2.59 23.34 -39.91
CA LEU A 161 -2.40 21.90 -39.96
C LEU A 161 -1.01 21.51 -40.46
N ASP A 162 -0.08 22.44 -40.66
CA ASP A 162 1.30 22.11 -41.07
C ASP A 162 2.07 21.48 -39.90
N PHE A 163 2.92 20.50 -40.21
CA PHE A 163 3.85 19.93 -39.24
C PHE A 163 5.27 20.43 -39.50
N SER A 164 5.82 21.17 -38.54
CA SER A 164 7.22 21.60 -38.55
C SER A 164 8.03 20.75 -37.58
N SER A 165 9.26 20.41 -37.98
CA SER A 165 10.21 19.62 -37.19
C SER A 165 10.37 20.17 -35.76
N PRO A 166 9.97 19.43 -34.71
CA PRO A 166 10.05 19.91 -33.33
C PRO A 166 11.49 19.92 -32.79
N THR A 167 12.36 19.02 -33.27
CA THR A 167 13.76 18.93 -32.83
C THR A 167 14.68 19.59 -33.85
N LEU A 168 15.25 20.74 -33.47
CA LEU A 168 16.15 21.52 -34.32
C LEU A 168 17.65 21.36 -34.01
N SER A 169 18.00 20.62 -32.96
CA SER A 169 19.40 20.43 -32.55
C SER A 169 19.60 19.04 -31.95
N GLY A 170 20.83 18.52 -32.05
CA GLY A 170 21.17 17.19 -31.55
C GLY A 170 22.14 16.45 -32.47
N THR A 171 22.23 15.14 -32.30
CA THR A 171 23.02 14.28 -33.20
C THR A 171 22.25 14.09 -34.51
N VAL A 172 22.87 14.47 -35.63
CA VAL A 172 22.33 14.20 -36.98
C VAL A 172 22.11 12.70 -37.17
N GLY A 173 20.93 12.29 -37.65
CA GLY A 173 20.57 10.90 -37.86
C GLY A 173 19.21 10.53 -37.26
N ALA A 174 19.05 9.24 -36.95
CA ALA A 174 17.78 8.69 -36.48
C ALA A 174 17.30 9.33 -35.17
N LEU A 175 16.02 9.68 -35.16
CA LEU A 175 15.22 10.01 -33.99
C LEU A 175 14.12 8.96 -33.84
N ASN A 176 13.54 8.87 -32.64
CA ASN A 176 12.34 8.08 -32.40
C ASN A 176 11.14 9.03 -32.39
N GLY A 177 10.26 8.93 -33.39
CA GLY A 177 9.07 9.78 -33.52
C GLY A 177 8.11 9.66 -32.34
N ASN A 178 8.06 8.48 -31.70
CA ASN A 178 7.19 8.21 -30.57
C ASN A 178 7.60 8.95 -29.28
N THR A 179 8.81 9.52 -29.24
CA THR A 179 9.30 10.29 -28.10
C THR A 179 8.65 11.68 -28.07
N ALA A 180 8.16 12.13 -26.91
CA ALA A 180 7.46 13.41 -26.75
C ALA A 180 8.18 14.66 -27.28
N THR A 181 9.51 14.65 -27.37
CA THR A 181 10.29 15.78 -27.94
C THR A 181 10.30 15.79 -29.47
N ASN A 182 9.90 14.69 -30.10
CA ASN A 182 10.01 14.47 -31.53
C ASN A 182 8.65 14.41 -32.23
N PHE A 183 7.54 14.57 -31.50
CA PHE A 183 6.22 14.70 -32.12
C PHE A 183 5.47 15.94 -31.66
N THR A 184 4.43 16.30 -32.41
CA THR A 184 3.45 17.31 -32.02
C THR A 184 2.06 16.82 -32.44
N SER A 185 1.11 16.84 -31.52
CA SER A 185 -0.31 16.63 -31.85
C SER A 185 -0.86 17.90 -32.49
N ILE A 186 -1.37 17.77 -33.72
CA ILE A 186 -1.89 18.86 -34.53
C ILE A 186 -3.38 18.62 -34.73
N SER A 187 -4.18 19.66 -34.51
CA SER A 187 -5.60 19.61 -34.82
C SER A 187 -6.12 20.98 -35.23
N ASN A 188 -7.01 21.01 -36.23
CA ASN A 188 -7.71 22.22 -36.63
C ASN A 188 -8.99 21.89 -37.41
N THR A 189 -9.95 22.81 -37.34
CA THR A 189 -11.16 22.74 -38.16
C THR A 189 -10.98 23.52 -39.47
N ILE A 190 -11.15 22.84 -40.61
CA ILE A 190 -11.28 23.48 -41.91
C ILE A 190 -12.72 23.91 -42.08
N VAL A 191 -12.97 25.23 -42.20
CA VAL A 191 -14.32 25.80 -42.33
C VAL A 191 -14.61 26.32 -43.74
N GLY A 192 -15.87 26.55 -44.05
CA GLY A 192 -16.28 27.14 -45.34
C GLY A 192 -16.26 26.17 -46.51
N LEU A 193 -16.34 24.87 -46.23
CA LEU A 193 -16.41 23.83 -47.24
C LEU A 193 -17.82 23.70 -47.82
N SER A 194 -17.92 23.09 -49.00
CA SER A 194 -19.19 22.76 -49.65
C SER A 194 -19.02 21.46 -50.44
N ILE A 195 -18.77 20.37 -49.71
CA ILE A 195 -18.54 19.05 -50.31
C ILE A 195 -19.88 18.32 -50.32
N ALA A 196 -20.51 18.23 -51.49
CA ALA A 196 -21.81 17.60 -51.63
C ALA A 196 -21.76 16.10 -51.25
N ASN A 197 -22.89 15.56 -50.78
CA ASN A 197 -23.02 14.11 -50.60
C ASN A 197 -22.82 13.38 -51.95
N GLY A 198 -22.00 12.33 -51.95
CA GLY A 198 -21.48 11.61 -53.10
C GLY A 198 -20.23 12.21 -53.75
N ALA A 199 -19.76 13.40 -53.33
CA ALA A 199 -18.56 14.02 -53.90
C ALA A 199 -17.27 13.50 -53.25
N THR A 200 -16.20 13.40 -54.04
CA THR A 200 -14.86 13.03 -53.56
C THR A 200 -14.00 14.27 -53.35
N PHE A 201 -13.19 14.26 -52.29
CA PHE A 201 -12.15 15.26 -52.01
C PHE A 201 -10.87 14.58 -51.54
N TYR A 202 -9.77 15.31 -51.56
CA TYR A 202 -8.45 14.82 -51.20
C TYR A 202 -7.81 15.68 -50.12
N ILE A 203 -6.95 15.06 -49.33
CA ILE A 203 -5.98 15.71 -48.43
C ILE A 203 -4.58 15.20 -48.75
N ARG A 204 -3.55 16.00 -48.49
CA ARG A 204 -2.15 15.59 -48.64
C ARG A 204 -1.22 16.35 -47.69
N TRP A 205 -0.06 15.77 -47.48
CA TRP A 205 1.11 16.41 -46.91
C TRP A 205 2.20 16.49 -47.97
N THR A 206 2.68 17.69 -48.24
CA THR A 206 3.80 17.93 -49.14
C THR A 206 4.96 18.53 -48.36
N ASP A 207 6.13 17.93 -48.50
CA ASP A 207 7.35 18.44 -47.88
C ASP A 207 7.82 19.72 -48.59
N ILE A 208 7.98 20.81 -47.83
CA ILE A 208 8.63 22.05 -48.28
C ILE A 208 10.09 22.00 -47.87
N ASP A 209 10.94 21.71 -48.86
CA ASP A 209 12.38 21.63 -48.69
C ASP A 209 12.95 22.92 -48.11
N VAL A 210 13.35 22.82 -46.85
CA VAL A 210 14.28 23.74 -46.23
C VAL A 210 15.67 23.20 -46.50
N SER A 211 16.37 23.82 -47.46
CA SER A 211 17.67 23.34 -47.93
C SER A 211 18.61 22.97 -46.78
N SER A 212 19.18 21.76 -46.85
CA SER A 212 20.08 21.15 -45.85
C SER A 212 19.43 20.72 -44.53
N SER A 213 18.13 20.93 -44.35
CA SER A 213 17.43 20.53 -43.12
C SER A 213 16.78 19.15 -43.21
N ASP A 214 17.00 18.40 -44.31
CA ASP A 214 16.44 17.08 -44.67
C ASP A 214 16.07 16.20 -43.45
N ASP A 215 14.91 16.50 -42.86
CA ASP A 215 14.37 15.83 -41.68
C ASP A 215 13.39 14.74 -42.14
N GLY A 216 13.30 13.64 -41.40
CA GLY A 216 12.36 12.57 -41.70
C GLY A 216 11.06 12.84 -40.98
N LEU A 217 10.01 13.24 -41.70
CA LEU A 217 8.74 13.68 -41.11
C LEU A 217 7.61 12.73 -41.47
N ALA A 218 6.72 12.46 -40.52
CA ALA A 218 5.64 11.48 -40.67
C ALA A 218 4.32 11.96 -40.05
N VAL A 219 3.24 11.35 -40.50
CA VAL A 219 1.88 11.47 -39.98
C VAL A 219 1.51 10.16 -39.32
N ASP A 220 0.90 10.26 -38.15
CA ASP A 220 0.39 9.14 -37.37
C ASP A 220 -0.92 9.53 -36.67
N ASP A 221 -1.67 8.57 -36.15
CA ASP A 221 -2.94 8.75 -35.43
C ASP A 221 -3.93 9.69 -36.16
N PHE A 222 -4.02 9.58 -37.49
CA PHE A 222 -4.82 10.52 -38.28
C PHE A 222 -6.32 10.31 -38.05
N SER A 223 -7.05 11.39 -37.79
CA SER A 223 -8.50 11.40 -37.71
C SER A 223 -9.11 12.57 -38.46
N LEU A 224 -10.30 12.32 -39.00
CA LEU A 224 -11.08 13.26 -39.79
C LEU A 224 -12.55 13.14 -39.40
N THR A 225 -13.13 14.18 -38.83
CA THR A 225 -14.55 14.22 -38.50
C THR A 225 -15.28 15.17 -39.44
N PRO A 226 -16.19 14.65 -40.31
CA PRO A 226 -16.97 15.49 -41.18
C PRO A 226 -18.11 16.18 -40.43
N GLN A 227 -18.22 17.50 -40.61
CA GLN A 227 -19.30 18.31 -40.10
C GLN A 227 -20.15 18.79 -41.27
N GLY A 228 -21.38 18.28 -41.36
CA GLY A 228 -22.45 18.79 -42.21
C GLY A 228 -23.60 19.24 -41.32
N GLY A 229 -24.30 20.32 -41.68
CA GLY A 229 -25.26 21.00 -40.80
C GLY A 229 -26.14 20.08 -39.95
N GLY A 230 -25.82 20.04 -38.63
CA GLY A 230 -26.66 19.60 -37.51
C GLY A 230 -27.46 18.31 -37.66
N GLY A 231 -26.85 17.16 -37.39
CA GLY A 231 -27.60 16.00 -36.88
C GLY A 231 -28.03 16.25 -35.43
N VAL A 232 -29.27 15.90 -35.07
CA VAL A 232 -29.77 16.04 -33.70
C VAL A 232 -29.18 14.92 -32.84
N THR A 233 -28.57 15.26 -31.70
CA THR A 233 -28.04 14.30 -30.70
C THR A 233 -28.97 14.22 -29.49
N LEU A 234 -29.11 13.05 -28.88
CA LEU A 234 -29.89 12.80 -27.66
C LEU A 234 -28.97 12.59 -26.45
N SER A 235 -29.30 13.22 -25.33
CA SER A 235 -28.70 12.99 -24.02
C SER A 235 -29.78 12.84 -22.93
N ILE A 236 -29.43 12.26 -21.77
CA ILE A 236 -30.25 12.22 -20.55
C ILE A 236 -29.40 12.80 -19.41
N ASN A 237 -30.01 13.51 -18.45
CA ASN A 237 -29.28 13.99 -17.27
C ASN A 237 -29.31 12.98 -16.12
N ASP A 238 -28.36 13.12 -15.20
CA ASP A 238 -28.41 12.51 -13.88
C ASP A 238 -29.38 13.25 -12.95
N ALA A 239 -29.97 12.55 -12.00
CA ALA A 239 -30.89 13.10 -11.02
C ALA A 239 -30.46 12.73 -9.61
N THR A 240 -30.50 13.70 -8.69
CA THR A 240 -30.32 13.45 -7.26
C THR A 240 -31.58 13.87 -6.53
N VAL A 241 -32.07 13.00 -5.66
CA VAL A 241 -33.25 13.25 -4.83
C VAL A 241 -32.97 12.79 -3.41
N THR A 242 -33.48 13.55 -2.43
CA THR A 242 -33.51 13.09 -1.05
C THR A 242 -34.68 12.15 -0.86
N GLU A 243 -34.42 11.00 -0.27
CA GLU A 243 -35.38 9.92 -0.06
C GLU A 243 -36.67 10.42 0.62
N GLY A 244 -36.53 11.00 1.81
CA GLY A 244 -37.59 11.54 2.63
C GLY A 244 -38.20 10.49 3.58
N ASN A 245 -38.59 10.91 4.79
CA ASN A 245 -38.97 9.95 5.86
C ASN A 245 -40.33 9.21 5.69
N ALA A 246 -41.12 9.54 4.66
CA ALA A 246 -42.43 8.93 4.40
C ALA A 246 -42.95 9.26 2.98
N ALA A 247 -43.83 8.40 2.47
CA ALA A 247 -44.44 8.51 1.13
C ALA A 247 -43.40 8.35 0.01
N THR A 248 -43.59 9.00 -1.13
CA THR A 248 -42.70 8.85 -2.27
C THR A 248 -42.23 10.20 -2.77
N THR A 249 -40.96 10.32 -3.11
CA THR A 249 -40.38 11.46 -3.82
C THR A 249 -40.20 11.13 -5.30
N THR A 250 -39.90 12.13 -6.12
CA THR A 250 -39.76 11.97 -7.57
C THR A 250 -38.36 12.36 -8.02
N ALA A 251 -37.63 11.40 -8.59
CA ALA A 251 -36.43 11.66 -9.37
C ALA A 251 -36.81 11.91 -10.84
N SER A 252 -36.62 13.13 -11.32
CA SER A 252 -36.98 13.53 -12.69
C SER A 252 -35.78 13.51 -13.63
N PHE A 253 -35.85 12.66 -14.65
CA PHE A 253 -34.87 12.59 -15.72
C PHE A 253 -35.42 13.33 -16.95
N THR A 254 -34.58 14.14 -17.59
CA THR A 254 -34.88 14.93 -18.78
C THR A 254 -34.01 14.45 -19.94
N ILE A 255 -34.68 13.88 -20.94
CA ILE A 255 -34.09 13.53 -22.21
C ILE A 255 -34.05 14.80 -23.06
N THR A 256 -32.86 15.19 -23.53
CA THR A 256 -32.61 16.45 -24.24
C THR A 256 -32.03 16.19 -25.62
N LEU A 257 -32.51 16.94 -26.62
CA LEU A 257 -31.96 16.98 -27.97
C LEU A 257 -31.12 18.24 -28.17
N SER A 258 -29.99 18.14 -28.89
CA SER A 258 -29.11 19.29 -29.19
C SER A 258 -29.72 20.33 -30.14
N ALA A 259 -30.78 19.94 -30.86
CA ALA A 259 -31.59 20.82 -31.70
C ALA A 259 -33.03 20.25 -31.78
N PRO A 260 -34.02 21.03 -32.25
CA PRO A 260 -35.38 20.54 -32.39
C PRO A 260 -35.45 19.26 -33.24
N ALA A 261 -36.25 18.28 -32.79
CA ALA A 261 -36.38 17.00 -33.46
C ALA A 261 -36.77 17.19 -34.95
N PRO A 262 -36.18 16.39 -35.87
CA PRO A 262 -36.43 16.51 -37.30
C PRO A 262 -37.87 16.11 -37.67
N ALA A 263 -38.24 16.33 -38.93
CA ALA A 263 -39.51 15.82 -39.45
C ALA A 263 -39.57 14.29 -39.28
N GLY A 264 -40.58 13.79 -38.57
CA GLY A 264 -40.69 12.40 -38.14
C GLY A 264 -40.45 12.17 -36.64
N GLY A 265 -39.89 13.15 -35.92
CA GLY A 265 -39.58 13.07 -34.49
C GLY A 265 -38.34 12.23 -34.18
N VAL A 266 -38.03 12.10 -32.88
CA VAL A 266 -37.04 11.16 -32.34
C VAL A 266 -37.77 10.14 -31.48
N THR A 267 -37.58 8.84 -31.72
CA THR A 267 -38.22 7.76 -30.94
C THR A 267 -37.19 6.99 -30.13
N PHE A 268 -37.58 6.51 -28.95
CA PHE A 268 -36.73 5.72 -28.05
C PHE A 268 -37.54 4.89 -27.05
N ASP A 269 -36.90 3.90 -26.46
CA ASP A 269 -37.38 3.17 -25.27
C ASP A 269 -36.56 3.62 -24.05
N ILE A 270 -37.14 3.51 -22.85
CA ILE A 270 -36.49 3.94 -21.61
C ILE A 270 -36.89 3.06 -20.43
N ALA A 271 -35.94 2.65 -19.61
CA ALA A 271 -36.19 1.79 -18.45
C ALA A 271 -35.20 2.03 -17.30
N THR A 272 -35.66 1.85 -16.07
CA THR A 272 -34.81 1.80 -14.88
C THR A 272 -34.05 0.48 -14.78
N GLN A 273 -32.90 0.51 -14.12
CA GLN A 273 -32.06 -0.64 -13.79
C GLN A 273 -31.47 -0.44 -12.39
N ASP A 274 -31.49 -1.49 -11.57
CA ASP A 274 -30.94 -1.46 -10.22
C ASP A 274 -29.43 -1.16 -10.22
N GLY A 275 -28.99 -0.47 -9.16
CA GLY A 275 -27.58 -0.27 -8.83
C GLY A 275 -27.32 -0.77 -7.42
N THR A 276 -26.98 0.14 -6.51
CA THR A 276 -27.07 -0.17 -5.06
C THR A 276 -28.50 -0.05 -4.56
N ALA A 277 -29.28 0.88 -5.14
CA ALA A 277 -30.72 0.97 -4.95
C ALA A 277 -31.42 -0.12 -5.78
N ALA A 278 -32.33 -0.85 -5.15
CA ALA A 278 -33.14 -1.93 -5.69
C ALA A 278 -34.61 -1.53 -5.87
N ALA A 279 -35.18 -1.93 -7.00
CA ALA A 279 -36.59 -1.72 -7.25
C ALA A 279 -37.48 -2.50 -6.27
N GLY A 280 -38.43 -1.81 -5.65
CA GLY A 280 -39.39 -2.36 -4.70
C GLY A 280 -39.14 -1.91 -3.26
N SER A 281 -37.87 -1.86 -2.83
CA SER A 281 -37.46 -1.20 -1.58
C SER A 281 -37.31 0.30 -1.82
N ASP A 282 -36.40 0.70 -2.72
CA ASP A 282 -35.87 2.08 -2.70
C ASP A 282 -36.52 2.94 -3.80
N TYR A 283 -36.93 2.31 -4.90
CA TYR A 283 -37.67 2.99 -5.96
C TYR A 283 -38.65 2.04 -6.68
N VAL A 284 -39.58 2.60 -7.46
CA VAL A 284 -40.52 1.83 -8.28
C VAL A 284 -39.96 1.64 -9.68
N ALA A 285 -39.67 0.39 -10.07
CA ALA A 285 -39.23 0.06 -11.43
C ALA A 285 -40.20 0.63 -12.48
N ARG A 286 -39.65 1.30 -13.49
CA ARG A 286 -40.42 1.95 -14.55
C ARG A 286 -39.79 1.65 -15.90
N SER A 287 -40.63 1.26 -16.87
CA SER A 287 -40.22 1.08 -18.26
C SER A 287 -41.30 1.60 -19.20
N LEU A 288 -40.89 2.31 -20.25
CA LEU A 288 -41.75 2.82 -21.30
C LEU A 288 -41.12 2.51 -22.66
N THR A 289 -41.94 2.01 -23.58
CA THR A 289 -41.52 1.72 -24.96
C THR A 289 -42.16 2.69 -25.94
N GLY A 290 -41.51 2.97 -27.06
CA GLY A 290 -42.02 3.79 -28.16
C GLY A 290 -42.25 5.25 -27.79
N GLN A 291 -41.45 5.80 -26.87
CA GLN A 291 -41.52 7.22 -26.51
C GLN A 291 -41.07 8.09 -27.69
N THR A 292 -41.61 9.30 -27.81
CA THR A 292 -41.36 10.20 -28.94
C THR A 292 -41.14 11.64 -28.48
N ILE A 293 -40.03 12.26 -28.91
CA ILE A 293 -39.89 13.72 -28.95
C ILE A 293 -40.39 14.20 -30.31
N ALA A 294 -41.54 14.87 -30.30
CA ALA A 294 -42.21 15.31 -31.52
C ALA A 294 -41.35 16.31 -32.30
N ALA A 295 -41.53 16.35 -33.63
CA ALA A 295 -40.84 17.29 -34.50
C ALA A 295 -40.99 18.74 -33.99
N GLY A 296 -39.88 19.48 -33.90
CA GLY A 296 -39.85 20.83 -33.35
C GLY A 296 -39.71 20.93 -31.82
N SER A 297 -39.84 19.82 -31.08
CA SER A 297 -39.55 19.76 -29.63
C SER A 297 -38.10 19.34 -29.36
N THR A 298 -37.61 19.65 -28.17
CA THR A 298 -36.22 19.36 -27.76
C THR A 298 -36.11 18.49 -26.51
N THR A 299 -37.20 18.24 -25.78
CA THR A 299 -37.12 17.51 -24.50
C THR A 299 -38.27 16.53 -24.29
N SER A 300 -38.03 15.52 -23.45
CA SER A 300 -39.01 14.61 -22.86
C SER A 300 -38.61 14.33 -21.41
N THR A 301 -39.57 14.03 -20.53
CA THR A 301 -39.30 13.72 -19.12
C THR A 301 -39.64 12.27 -18.79
N PHE A 302 -38.88 11.71 -17.86
CA PHE A 302 -39.06 10.38 -17.30
C PHE A 302 -38.92 10.46 -15.79
N ASP A 303 -40.06 10.37 -15.10
CA ASP A 303 -40.12 10.49 -13.65
C ASP A 303 -40.07 9.10 -12.99
N VAL A 304 -39.12 8.90 -12.10
CA VAL A 304 -38.99 7.69 -11.28
C VAL A 304 -39.47 8.00 -9.87
N THR A 305 -40.37 7.16 -9.35
CA THR A 305 -40.86 7.27 -7.98
C THR A 305 -39.84 6.61 -7.04
N VAL A 306 -39.31 7.39 -6.10
CA VAL A 306 -38.43 6.93 -5.02
C VAL A 306 -39.29 6.72 -3.78
N ASN A 307 -39.15 5.56 -3.15
CA ASN A 307 -39.86 5.24 -1.91
C ASN A 307 -39.08 5.84 -0.76
N GLY A 308 -39.77 6.44 0.21
CA GLY A 308 -39.11 6.95 1.40
C GLY A 308 -39.53 6.21 2.65
N ASP A 309 -38.56 5.88 3.50
CA ASP A 309 -38.80 5.31 4.82
C ASP A 309 -37.92 5.93 5.92
N THR A 310 -37.70 5.24 7.03
CA THR A 310 -36.96 5.79 8.19
C THR A 310 -35.77 4.91 8.59
N THR A 311 -35.43 3.95 7.75
CA THR A 311 -34.39 2.96 7.96
C THR A 311 -33.10 3.57 7.45
N TYR A 312 -32.07 3.58 8.30
CA TYR A 312 -30.80 4.13 7.87
C TYR A 312 -30.18 3.25 6.78
N GLU A 313 -30.06 3.81 5.58
CA GLU A 313 -29.36 3.24 4.45
C GLU A 313 -28.28 4.22 3.95
N PRO A 314 -27.13 3.79 3.42
CA PRO A 314 -26.19 4.71 2.78
C PRO A 314 -26.81 5.41 1.57
N ASN A 315 -26.16 6.44 1.01
CA ASN A 315 -26.60 6.98 -0.28
C ASN A 315 -26.51 5.90 -1.36
N GLU A 316 -27.56 5.79 -2.17
CA GLU A 316 -27.70 4.73 -3.15
C GLU A 316 -27.84 5.25 -4.57
N THR A 317 -27.57 4.40 -5.56
CA THR A 317 -27.71 4.75 -6.98
C THR A 317 -28.47 3.68 -7.76
N PHE A 318 -29.19 4.13 -8.79
CA PHE A 318 -29.80 3.30 -9.83
C PHE A 318 -29.57 3.96 -11.21
N LEU A 319 -29.84 3.24 -12.29
CA LEU A 319 -29.63 3.73 -13.66
C LEU A 319 -30.95 3.86 -14.42
N VAL A 320 -30.99 4.78 -15.39
CA VAL A 320 -32.07 4.94 -16.37
C VAL A 320 -31.46 4.86 -17.76
N ASN A 321 -31.78 3.78 -18.48
CA ASN A 321 -31.19 3.48 -19.78
C ASN A 321 -32.15 3.85 -20.92
N VAL A 322 -31.67 4.65 -21.86
CA VAL A 322 -32.33 4.98 -23.13
C VAL A 322 -31.83 4.02 -24.22
N THR A 323 -32.76 3.34 -24.88
CA THR A 323 -32.45 2.32 -25.90
C THR A 323 -33.32 2.49 -27.14
N ASN A 324 -33.04 1.74 -28.21
CA ASN A 324 -33.82 1.74 -29.46
C ASN A 324 -34.04 3.15 -30.06
N VAL A 325 -33.04 4.03 -29.95
CA VAL A 325 -33.12 5.41 -30.44
C VAL A 325 -33.12 5.46 -31.97
N SER A 326 -34.05 6.23 -32.54
CA SER A 326 -34.15 6.49 -33.97
C SER A 326 -34.50 7.96 -34.22
N GLY A 327 -33.91 8.56 -35.25
CA GLY A 327 -34.07 9.99 -35.58
C GLY A 327 -33.08 10.93 -34.88
N ALA A 328 -32.20 10.39 -34.02
CA ALA A 328 -31.07 11.09 -33.40
C ALA A 328 -29.90 10.13 -33.18
N THR A 329 -28.68 10.68 -33.02
CA THR A 329 -27.53 9.93 -32.50
C THR A 329 -27.48 10.06 -30.97
N VAL A 330 -27.12 8.99 -30.26
CA VAL A 330 -27.02 9.02 -28.79
C VAL A 330 -25.67 9.59 -28.39
N ALA A 331 -25.67 10.75 -27.73
CA ALA A 331 -24.48 11.32 -27.10
C ALA A 331 -24.31 10.78 -25.67
N ASP A 332 -25.42 10.67 -24.94
CA ASP A 332 -25.48 10.04 -23.62
C ASP A 332 -26.81 9.29 -23.47
N GLY A 333 -26.72 7.98 -23.27
CA GLY A 333 -27.89 7.10 -23.20
C GLY A 333 -28.26 6.66 -21.79
N GLN A 334 -27.54 7.10 -20.75
CA GLN A 334 -27.70 6.58 -19.40
C GLN A 334 -27.72 7.72 -18.39
N GLY A 335 -28.82 7.86 -17.65
CA GLY A 335 -28.90 8.76 -16.50
C GLY A 335 -28.68 7.98 -15.21
N GLN A 336 -27.85 8.49 -14.30
CA GLN A 336 -27.71 7.98 -12.95
C GLN A 336 -28.70 8.68 -12.01
N GLY A 337 -29.52 7.89 -11.32
CA GLY A 337 -30.30 8.33 -10.17
C GLY A 337 -29.49 8.15 -8.89
N THR A 338 -29.39 9.18 -8.07
CA THR A 338 -28.83 9.11 -6.71
C THR A 338 -29.93 9.41 -5.70
N ILE A 339 -30.16 8.47 -4.78
CA ILE A 339 -31.03 8.63 -3.62
C ILE A 339 -30.12 9.00 -2.45
N THR A 340 -30.26 10.22 -1.93
CA THR A 340 -29.51 10.64 -0.74
C THR A 340 -30.33 10.34 0.49
N ASN A 341 -29.76 9.57 1.41
CA ASN A 341 -30.37 9.24 2.69
C ASN A 341 -30.45 10.48 3.60
N ASP A 342 -31.59 10.70 4.22
CA ASP A 342 -31.85 11.72 5.23
C ASP A 342 -32.20 11.17 6.62
N ASP A 343 -32.10 9.86 6.81
CA ASP A 343 -32.29 9.19 8.08
C ASP A 343 -31.03 9.19 8.95
N ALA A 344 -31.25 9.20 10.27
CA ALA A 344 -30.19 9.11 11.25
C ALA A 344 -29.75 7.65 11.45
N PRO A 345 -28.44 7.38 11.58
CA PRO A 345 -27.97 6.06 12.00
C PRO A 345 -28.61 5.63 13.31
N PRO A 346 -28.90 4.33 13.50
CA PRO A 346 -29.50 3.84 14.73
C PRO A 346 -28.59 4.14 15.92
N THR A 347 -29.19 4.63 17.02
CA THR A 347 -28.50 4.70 18.30
C THR A 347 -28.55 3.33 18.96
N VAL A 348 -27.38 2.79 19.27
CA VAL A 348 -27.21 1.47 19.88
C VAL A 348 -26.29 1.56 21.10
N ALA A 349 -26.45 0.61 22.01
CA ALA A 349 -25.54 0.43 23.13
C ALA A 349 -24.17 -0.08 22.64
N ILE A 350 -23.09 0.29 23.33
CA ILE A 350 -21.72 -0.14 23.03
C ILE A 350 -21.60 -1.67 23.14
N HIS A 351 -22.20 -2.31 24.14
CA HIS A 351 -22.22 -3.78 24.23
C HIS A 351 -22.93 -4.45 23.03
N THR A 352 -23.84 -3.76 22.36
CA THR A 352 -24.46 -4.25 21.11
C THR A 352 -23.51 -4.12 19.92
N VAL A 353 -22.66 -3.09 19.91
CA VAL A 353 -21.59 -2.94 18.89
C VAL A 353 -20.53 -4.01 19.09
N GLN A 354 -20.08 -4.22 20.31
CA GLN A 354 -19.09 -5.25 20.63
C GLN A 354 -19.64 -6.66 20.35
N GLY A 355 -20.81 -6.98 20.90
CA GLY A 355 -21.40 -8.31 20.78
C GLY A 355 -20.73 -9.35 21.67
N SER A 356 -21.21 -10.60 21.62
CA SER A 356 -20.73 -11.74 22.41
C SER A 356 -20.00 -12.78 21.57
N THR A 357 -19.34 -12.31 20.50
CA THR A 357 -18.53 -13.10 19.56
C THR A 357 -17.26 -12.32 19.24
N HIS A 358 -16.22 -12.98 18.72
CA HIS A 358 -14.95 -12.32 18.39
C HIS A 358 -15.06 -11.15 17.40
N LEU A 359 -16.07 -11.19 16.53
CA LEU A 359 -16.31 -10.12 15.57
C LEU A 359 -17.61 -9.42 15.90
N SER A 360 -17.60 -8.10 15.78
CA SER A 360 -18.78 -7.26 15.93
C SER A 360 -19.89 -7.71 14.99
N PRO A 361 -21.12 -7.92 15.51
CA PRO A 361 -22.29 -8.20 14.66
C PRO A 361 -22.70 -7.01 13.80
N LEU A 362 -22.15 -5.81 14.08
CA LEU A 362 -22.42 -4.57 13.39
C LEU A 362 -21.25 -4.11 12.49
N SER A 363 -20.24 -4.96 12.28
CA SER A 363 -19.11 -4.65 11.41
C SER A 363 -19.56 -4.17 10.02
N GLY A 364 -19.04 -3.02 9.59
CA GLY A 364 -19.42 -2.35 8.33
C GLY A 364 -20.67 -1.47 8.40
N GLN A 365 -21.40 -1.45 9.52
CA GLN A 365 -22.56 -0.58 9.71
C GLN A 365 -22.17 0.76 10.34
N THR A 366 -22.90 1.83 9.98
CA THR A 366 -22.81 3.12 10.67
C THR A 366 -23.80 3.15 11.82
N VAL A 367 -23.34 3.48 13.01
CA VAL A 367 -24.16 3.54 14.23
C VAL A 367 -23.86 4.81 15.02
N THR A 368 -24.75 5.15 15.94
CA THR A 368 -24.48 6.14 17.00
C THR A 368 -24.38 5.44 18.35
N VAL A 369 -23.30 5.67 19.09
CA VAL A 369 -23.15 5.22 20.49
C VAL A 369 -23.08 6.42 21.43
N GLU A 370 -23.46 6.23 22.68
CA GLU A 370 -23.36 7.26 23.72
C GLU A 370 -22.53 6.75 24.90
N GLY A 371 -21.74 7.62 25.53
CA GLY A 371 -20.94 7.23 26.69
C GLY A 371 -20.05 8.32 27.23
N ILE A 372 -19.21 7.96 28.20
CA ILE A 372 -18.23 8.83 28.86
C ILE A 372 -16.84 8.55 28.29
N VAL A 373 -16.11 9.61 27.95
CA VAL A 373 -14.70 9.51 27.54
C VAL A 373 -13.84 9.12 28.75
N THR A 374 -13.19 7.96 28.70
CA THR A 374 -12.40 7.39 29.80
C THR A 374 -10.90 7.58 29.64
N ALA A 375 -10.40 7.60 28.41
CA ALA A 375 -8.99 7.83 28.10
C ALA A 375 -8.78 8.44 26.70
N ILE A 376 -7.61 9.05 26.46
CA ILE A 376 -7.28 9.71 25.20
C ILE A 376 -5.92 9.24 24.68
N ARG A 377 -5.86 8.93 23.39
CA ARG A 377 -4.65 8.64 22.62
C ARG A 377 -4.36 9.76 21.63
N SER A 378 -3.20 9.69 20.99
CA SER A 378 -2.78 10.65 19.96
C SER A 378 -3.60 10.57 18.66
N ASN A 379 -4.37 9.51 18.46
CA ASN A 379 -5.13 9.21 17.25
C ASN A 379 -6.61 8.85 17.51
N GLY A 380 -7.09 8.98 18.75
CA GLY A 380 -8.44 8.56 19.13
C GLY A 380 -8.66 8.64 20.64
N PHE A 381 -9.79 8.12 21.11
CA PHE A 381 -10.16 8.12 22.52
C PHE A 381 -11.06 6.92 22.84
N TYR A 382 -11.09 6.54 24.11
CA TYR A 382 -11.91 5.46 24.63
C TYR A 382 -13.21 6.05 25.20
N VAL A 383 -14.33 5.42 24.86
CA VAL A 383 -15.66 5.75 25.38
C VAL A 383 -16.20 4.50 26.06
N GLN A 384 -16.81 4.66 27.24
CA GLN A 384 -17.52 3.59 27.91
C GLN A 384 -18.94 4.02 28.25
N GLU A 385 -19.89 3.09 28.22
CA GLU A 385 -21.25 3.34 28.67
C GLU A 385 -21.30 3.86 30.11
N GLN A 386 -22.38 4.57 30.43
CA GLN A 386 -22.61 5.00 31.80
C GLN A 386 -23.00 3.80 32.67
N ASP A 387 -22.61 3.79 33.94
CA ASP A 387 -22.91 2.68 34.89
C ASP A 387 -24.42 2.31 34.99
N ALA A 388 -25.33 3.20 34.57
CA ALA A 388 -26.77 2.95 34.58
C ALA A 388 -27.29 2.23 33.31
N GLU A 389 -26.46 2.14 32.28
CA GLU A 389 -26.80 1.65 30.93
C GLU A 389 -26.12 0.32 30.62
N VAL A 390 -25.02 -0.01 31.33
CA VAL A 390 -24.32 -1.29 31.21
C VAL A 390 -25.25 -2.49 31.38
N ASP A 391 -25.00 -3.53 30.60
CA ASP A 391 -25.70 -4.80 30.71
C ASP A 391 -25.11 -5.67 31.85
N ALA A 392 -25.51 -6.94 31.90
CA ALA A 392 -24.98 -7.91 32.87
C ALA A 392 -24.25 -9.08 32.18
N ASP A 393 -24.06 -9.00 30.87
CA ASP A 393 -23.40 -10.02 30.09
C ASP A 393 -21.89 -9.82 30.16
N THR A 394 -21.19 -10.81 30.72
CA THR A 394 -19.73 -10.74 30.81
C THR A 394 -19.06 -11.08 29.48
N ALA A 395 -19.80 -11.47 28.46
CA ALA A 395 -19.26 -11.71 27.12
C ALA A 395 -19.22 -10.45 26.25
N THR A 396 -19.84 -9.35 26.67
CA THR A 396 -19.84 -8.10 25.93
C THR A 396 -18.93 -7.08 26.63
N SER A 397 -18.33 -6.18 25.84
CA SER A 397 -17.62 -5.02 26.36
C SER A 397 -18.53 -3.78 26.35
N GLU A 398 -18.43 -2.96 27.39
CA GLU A 398 -19.08 -1.65 27.47
C GLU A 398 -18.22 -0.51 26.96
N GLY A 399 -16.99 -0.82 26.54
CA GLY A 399 -16.01 0.11 26.03
C GLY A 399 -15.89 0.02 24.51
N ILE A 400 -15.59 1.14 23.87
CA ILE A 400 -15.22 1.18 22.45
C ILE A 400 -14.15 2.24 22.21
N PHE A 401 -13.22 1.93 21.31
CA PHE A 401 -12.26 2.90 20.82
C PHE A 401 -12.84 3.68 19.64
N VAL A 402 -12.65 5.00 19.67
CA VAL A 402 -13.07 5.92 18.61
C VAL A 402 -11.83 6.46 17.91
N PHE A 403 -11.59 5.99 16.68
CA PHE A 403 -10.43 6.38 15.88
C PHE A 403 -10.68 7.70 15.13
N THR A 404 -9.87 8.72 15.41
CA THR A 404 -9.96 10.06 14.81
C THR A 404 -8.81 10.40 13.87
N SER A 405 -7.87 9.47 13.62
CA SER A 405 -6.63 9.63 12.83
C SER A 405 -5.65 10.72 13.29
N SER A 406 -6.04 11.50 14.29
CA SER A 406 -5.31 12.63 14.86
C SER A 406 -5.79 12.87 16.30
N ALA A 407 -5.11 13.74 17.05
CA ALA A 407 -5.46 13.98 18.44
C ALA A 407 -6.89 14.54 18.54
N PRO A 408 -7.78 13.90 19.32
CA PRO A 408 -9.16 14.33 19.42
C PRO A 408 -9.32 15.62 20.25
N THR A 409 -10.45 16.30 20.09
CA THR A 409 -10.76 17.56 20.79
C THR A 409 -11.53 17.36 22.10
N VAL A 410 -11.97 16.14 22.40
CA VAL A 410 -12.67 15.79 23.65
C VAL A 410 -11.70 15.71 24.83
N THR A 411 -12.23 15.75 26.06
CA THR A 411 -11.46 15.52 27.28
C THR A 411 -12.07 14.38 28.10
N VAL A 412 -11.27 13.71 28.92
CA VAL A 412 -11.73 12.68 29.86
C VAL A 412 -12.86 13.25 30.74
N GLY A 413 -13.96 12.50 30.89
CA GLY A 413 -15.17 12.93 31.60
C GLY A 413 -16.18 13.71 30.76
N HIS A 414 -15.94 13.93 29.46
CA HIS A 414 -16.99 14.35 28.53
C HIS A 414 -18.00 13.21 28.31
N SER A 415 -19.29 13.54 28.33
CA SER A 415 -20.34 12.66 27.77
C SER A 415 -20.47 12.99 26.29
N VAL A 416 -20.46 11.99 25.43
CA VAL A 416 -20.47 12.15 23.98
C VAL A 416 -21.53 11.25 23.33
N SER A 417 -22.11 11.73 22.22
CA SER A 417 -22.74 10.88 21.21
C SER A 417 -21.79 10.82 20.01
N VAL A 418 -21.42 9.61 19.59
CA VAL A 418 -20.46 9.37 18.52
C VAL A 418 -21.14 8.57 17.43
N THR A 419 -21.29 9.18 16.25
CA THR A 419 -21.75 8.51 15.04
C THR A 419 -20.55 8.10 14.21
N GLY A 420 -20.40 6.83 13.87
CA GLY A 420 -19.27 6.33 13.08
C GLY A 420 -19.51 4.95 12.49
N SER A 421 -18.61 4.50 11.61
CA SER A 421 -18.64 3.15 11.04
C SER A 421 -17.93 2.18 11.96
N VAL A 422 -18.58 1.07 12.29
CA VAL A 422 -17.99 -0.04 13.05
C VAL A 422 -17.02 -0.79 12.16
N VAL A 423 -15.79 -1.02 12.63
CA VAL A 423 -14.72 -1.69 11.89
C VAL A 423 -13.98 -2.65 12.81
N GLU A 424 -13.62 -3.82 12.26
CA GLU A 424 -12.64 -4.74 12.85
C GLU A 424 -11.23 -4.32 12.44
N PHE A 425 -10.52 -3.66 13.35
CA PHE A 425 -9.17 -3.14 13.09
C PHE A 425 -8.11 -4.13 13.58
N ARG A 426 -7.16 -4.52 12.71
CA ARG A 426 -6.05 -5.39 13.09
C ARG A 426 -4.79 -4.59 13.44
N PRO A 427 -4.42 -4.42 14.73
CA PRO A 427 -3.22 -3.70 15.13
C PRO A 427 -1.93 -4.40 14.66
N GLY A 428 -0.85 -3.63 14.47
CA GLY A 428 0.48 -4.15 14.08
C GLY A 428 0.89 -3.96 12.62
N GLY A 429 0.03 -3.32 11.79
CA GLY A 429 0.35 -3.01 10.39
C GLY A 429 0.66 -4.25 9.55
N SER A 430 1.62 -4.17 8.63
CA SER A 430 2.00 -5.30 7.76
C SER A 430 2.59 -6.50 8.50
N GLY A 431 3.05 -6.33 9.75
CA GLY A 431 3.50 -7.41 10.63
C GLY A 431 2.40 -7.99 11.51
N GLY A 432 1.22 -7.35 11.58
CA GLY A 432 0.10 -7.72 12.44
C GLY A 432 -0.85 -8.77 11.85
N ALA A 433 -0.47 -9.46 10.77
CA ALA A 433 -1.37 -10.39 10.05
C ALA A 433 -1.88 -11.57 10.90
N ALA A 434 -1.31 -11.82 12.09
CA ALA A 434 -1.73 -12.85 13.04
C ALA A 434 -2.23 -12.29 14.39
N ASN A 435 -2.39 -10.97 14.52
CA ASN A 435 -2.96 -10.34 15.71
C ASN A 435 -4.49 -10.40 15.65
N LEU A 436 -5.20 -10.53 16.78
CA LEU A 436 -6.65 -10.29 16.84
C LEU A 436 -7.03 -8.90 16.30
N THR A 437 -8.24 -8.78 15.78
CA THR A 437 -8.89 -7.50 15.52
C THR A 437 -9.39 -6.88 16.82
N THR A 438 -9.63 -5.58 16.77
CA THR A 438 -10.32 -4.82 17.80
C THR A 438 -11.47 -4.09 17.16
N THR A 439 -12.62 -4.03 17.84
CA THR A 439 -13.79 -3.28 17.39
C THR A 439 -13.60 -1.78 17.65
N GLU A 440 -13.64 -0.98 16.59
CA GLU A 440 -13.53 0.49 16.70
C GLU A 440 -14.55 1.24 15.84
N LEU A 441 -14.83 2.49 16.23
CA LEU A 441 -15.57 3.44 15.39
C LEU A 441 -14.61 4.29 14.57
N THR A 442 -14.83 4.32 13.26
CA THR A 442 -14.05 5.13 12.31
C THR A 442 -14.91 6.21 11.65
N THR A 443 -14.25 7.20 11.04
CA THR A 443 -14.90 8.40 10.46
C THR A 443 -15.90 9.09 11.39
N PRO A 444 -15.55 9.30 12.68
CA PRO A 444 -16.54 9.68 13.68
C PRO A 444 -17.02 11.12 13.53
N THR A 445 -18.31 11.34 13.71
CA THR A 445 -18.92 12.62 14.05
C THR A 445 -19.23 12.64 15.54
N ILE A 446 -18.67 13.62 16.26
CA ILE A 446 -18.69 13.65 17.73
C ILE A 446 -19.48 14.85 18.22
N VAL A 447 -20.48 14.59 19.07
CA VAL A 447 -21.23 15.61 19.80
C VAL A 447 -20.89 15.49 21.28
N VAL A 448 -20.45 16.59 21.92
CA VAL A 448 -20.25 16.63 23.38
C VAL A 448 -21.56 17.06 24.05
N ASN A 449 -22.18 16.14 24.77
CA ASN A 449 -23.47 16.34 25.44
C ASN A 449 -23.32 17.11 26.76
N SER A 450 -22.28 16.78 27.52
CA SER A 450 -21.96 17.43 28.79
C SER A 450 -20.47 17.26 29.16
N THR A 451 -19.98 18.04 30.12
CA THR A 451 -18.57 18.03 30.54
C THR A 451 -18.44 17.86 32.07
N GLY A 452 -17.30 17.33 32.52
CA GLY A 452 -17.00 17.18 33.95
C GLY A 452 -17.80 16.07 34.66
N ASN A 453 -18.24 15.05 33.91
CA ASN A 453 -18.93 13.90 34.47
C ASN A 453 -17.95 13.02 35.25
N ALA A 454 -18.48 12.27 36.23
CA ALA A 454 -17.71 11.21 36.87
C ALA A 454 -17.41 10.10 35.85
N LEU A 455 -16.24 9.48 35.98
CA LEU A 455 -15.94 8.28 35.20
C LEU A 455 -16.79 7.10 35.70
N PRO A 456 -17.13 6.15 34.82
CA PRO A 456 -17.69 4.86 35.21
C PRO A 456 -16.85 4.19 36.32
N GLY A 457 -17.49 3.37 37.17
CA GLY A 457 -16.89 2.80 38.39
C GLY A 457 -15.62 1.96 38.20
N GLY A 458 -15.28 1.62 36.95
CA GLY A 458 -14.14 0.80 36.56
C GLY A 458 -14.39 -0.67 36.88
N THR A 459 -14.44 -1.52 35.86
CA THR A 459 -14.65 -2.97 36.06
C THR A 459 -13.47 -3.56 36.81
N VAL A 460 -13.71 -4.15 37.97
CA VAL A 460 -12.66 -4.80 38.77
C VAL A 460 -12.21 -6.06 38.04
N VAL A 461 -10.92 -6.14 37.71
CA VAL A 461 -10.28 -7.35 37.20
C VAL A 461 -9.54 -8.02 38.36
N GLY A 462 -10.06 -9.15 38.81
CA GLY A 462 -9.69 -9.83 40.05
C GLY A 462 -10.90 -10.09 40.98
N SER A 463 -10.59 -10.41 42.23
CA SER A 463 -11.55 -10.72 43.27
C SER A 463 -12.55 -9.58 43.49
N GLY A 464 -13.84 -9.91 43.51
CA GLY A 464 -14.93 -8.94 43.66
C GLY A 464 -15.39 -8.30 42.34
N GLY A 465 -14.80 -8.69 41.21
CA GLY A 465 -15.28 -8.36 39.87
C GLY A 465 -15.15 -9.55 38.92
N ARG A 466 -14.56 -9.33 37.75
CA ARG A 466 -14.31 -10.35 36.73
C ARG A 466 -12.94 -10.99 36.98
N VAL A 467 -12.90 -12.30 37.16
CA VAL A 467 -11.67 -13.05 37.47
C VAL A 467 -11.16 -13.72 36.18
N PRO A 468 -9.92 -13.45 35.74
CA PRO A 468 -9.38 -14.09 34.56
C PRO A 468 -9.23 -15.61 34.79
N PRO A 469 -9.39 -16.44 33.74
CA PRO A 469 -8.96 -17.83 33.77
C PRO A 469 -7.48 -17.95 34.17
N THR A 470 -7.11 -19.10 34.75
CA THR A 470 -5.76 -19.30 35.33
C THR A 470 -4.96 -20.43 34.70
N GLU A 471 -5.48 -21.10 33.66
CA GLU A 471 -4.77 -22.21 33.00
C GLU A 471 -4.94 -22.20 31.49
N VAL A 472 -6.18 -22.01 31.01
CA VAL A 472 -6.51 -22.07 29.58
C VAL A 472 -6.40 -20.69 28.92
N ILE A 473 -5.55 -20.59 27.90
CA ILE A 473 -5.51 -19.42 27.02
C ILE A 473 -6.60 -19.53 25.97
N GLU A 474 -6.66 -20.70 25.33
CA GLU A 474 -7.56 -21.07 24.24
C GLU A 474 -7.56 -22.61 24.15
N ASP A 475 -8.71 -23.29 24.13
CA ASP A 475 -8.77 -24.75 24.02
C ASP A 475 -9.63 -25.34 22.90
N ASP A 476 -10.39 -24.52 22.15
CA ASP A 476 -11.32 -25.02 21.15
C ASP A 476 -11.13 -24.46 19.72
N ALA A 477 -10.32 -23.43 19.54
CA ALA A 477 -9.92 -22.92 18.24
C ALA A 477 -8.87 -23.80 17.55
N THR A 478 -8.91 -23.79 16.20
CA THR A 478 -7.86 -24.37 15.37
C THR A 478 -7.33 -23.33 14.39
N GLY A 479 -6.17 -22.76 14.71
CA GLY A 479 -5.54 -21.73 13.89
C GLY A 479 -6.01 -20.34 14.33
N ASP A 480 -6.99 -19.79 13.62
CA ASP A 480 -7.50 -18.44 13.86
C ASP A 480 -8.75 -18.49 14.76
N VAL A 481 -8.66 -17.88 15.94
CA VAL A 481 -9.74 -17.87 16.96
C VAL A 481 -10.99 -17.19 16.42
N GLU A 482 -10.83 -16.12 15.62
CA GLU A 482 -11.93 -15.31 15.06
C GLU A 482 -12.82 -16.10 14.07
N THR A 483 -12.36 -17.28 13.63
CA THR A 483 -13.06 -18.10 12.62
C THR A 483 -13.38 -19.52 13.05
N SER A 484 -12.81 -20.00 14.16
CA SER A 484 -12.86 -21.42 14.51
C SER A 484 -13.10 -21.73 15.99
N GLY A 485 -12.90 -20.78 16.90
CA GLY A 485 -13.16 -20.94 18.34
C GLY A 485 -14.58 -20.52 18.73
N VAL A 486 -15.02 -20.94 19.92
CA VAL A 486 -16.24 -20.45 20.56
C VAL A 486 -15.86 -19.35 21.53
N PHE A 487 -16.48 -18.18 21.38
CA PHE A 487 -16.27 -17.08 22.33
C PHE A 487 -16.80 -17.43 23.73
N ASP A 488 -15.90 -17.78 24.65
CA ASP A 488 -16.21 -18.34 25.98
C ASP A 488 -15.36 -17.73 27.13
N PRO A 489 -15.47 -16.42 27.40
CA PRO A 489 -14.62 -15.68 28.36
C PRO A 489 -14.59 -16.16 29.82
N ALA A 490 -15.40 -17.15 30.17
CA ALA A 490 -15.34 -17.84 31.46
C ALA A 490 -14.26 -18.94 31.52
N SER A 491 -13.89 -19.53 30.39
CA SER A 491 -12.89 -20.59 30.26
C SER A 491 -11.59 -20.06 29.68
N ASP A 492 -11.69 -19.27 28.60
CA ASP A 492 -10.54 -18.92 27.78
C ASP A 492 -10.01 -17.52 28.11
N GLY A 493 -8.71 -17.47 28.40
CA GLY A 493 -8.04 -16.24 28.81
C GLY A 493 -8.02 -15.18 27.71
N ILE A 494 -7.94 -15.60 26.44
CA ILE A 494 -7.96 -14.69 25.30
C ILE A 494 -9.31 -13.96 25.21
N ASP A 495 -10.41 -14.70 25.32
CA ASP A 495 -11.78 -14.19 25.29
C ASP A 495 -12.12 -13.35 26.52
N PHE A 496 -11.59 -13.74 27.68
CA PHE A 496 -11.76 -12.96 28.91
C PHE A 496 -11.29 -11.51 28.73
N TYR A 497 -10.13 -11.31 28.09
CA TYR A 497 -9.62 -9.96 27.85
C TYR A 497 -10.27 -9.28 26.64
N GLU A 498 -10.66 -10.04 25.62
CA GLU A 498 -11.41 -9.52 24.46
C GLU A 498 -12.77 -8.96 24.89
N SER A 499 -13.50 -9.66 25.76
CA SER A 499 -14.74 -9.17 26.38
C SER A 499 -14.55 -7.99 27.35
N LEU A 500 -13.31 -7.52 27.55
CA LEU A 500 -12.98 -6.29 28.28
C LEU A 500 -12.43 -5.19 27.35
N GLU A 501 -12.38 -5.42 26.04
CA GLU A 501 -11.78 -4.51 25.06
C GLU A 501 -12.27 -3.07 25.26
N ALA A 502 -11.34 -2.10 25.27
CA ALA A 502 -11.64 -0.69 25.45
C ALA A 502 -12.30 -0.29 26.78
N MET A 503 -12.66 -1.24 27.66
CA MET A 503 -13.26 -0.94 28.96
C MET A 503 -12.26 -0.26 29.89
N PHE A 504 -12.77 0.69 30.66
CA PHE A 504 -12.14 1.23 31.84
C PHE A 504 -12.22 0.21 32.99
N VAL A 505 -11.05 -0.26 33.41
CA VAL A 505 -10.86 -1.34 34.37
C VAL A 505 -10.05 -0.89 35.56
N ARG A 506 -10.14 -1.66 36.65
CA ARG A 506 -9.40 -1.46 37.89
C ARG A 506 -8.80 -2.77 38.38
N VAL A 507 -7.52 -2.78 38.72
CA VAL A 507 -6.82 -3.92 39.31
C VAL A 507 -6.48 -3.59 40.75
N ASN A 508 -7.00 -4.36 41.70
CA ASN A 508 -6.73 -4.14 43.12
C ASN A 508 -5.37 -4.75 43.51
N ASP A 509 -4.66 -4.08 44.41
CA ASP A 509 -3.41 -4.54 45.02
C ASP A 509 -2.46 -5.29 44.06
N PRO A 510 -2.15 -4.71 42.88
CA PRO A 510 -1.35 -5.40 41.88
C PRO A 510 0.07 -5.67 42.39
N VAL A 511 0.54 -6.90 42.20
CA VAL A 511 1.90 -7.34 42.53
C VAL A 511 2.66 -7.72 41.27
N ALA A 512 3.84 -7.14 41.09
CA ALA A 512 4.70 -7.41 39.95
C ALA A 512 5.21 -8.85 39.98
N VAL A 513 5.10 -9.56 38.86
CA VAL A 513 5.64 -10.92 38.68
C VAL A 513 6.86 -10.95 37.77
N GLY A 514 7.26 -9.79 37.24
CA GLY A 514 8.46 -9.55 36.44
C GLY A 514 9.00 -8.13 36.68
N PRO A 515 10.24 -7.83 36.28
CA PRO A 515 10.72 -6.46 36.23
C PRO A 515 9.97 -5.65 35.16
N ARG A 516 9.96 -4.31 35.30
CA ARG A 516 9.51 -3.41 34.22
C ARG A 516 10.36 -3.66 32.97
N SER A 517 9.72 -3.89 31.82
CA SER A 517 10.41 -4.07 30.54
C SER A 517 10.94 -2.74 29.97
N ASP A 518 11.83 -2.83 28.98
CA ASP A 518 12.31 -1.66 28.23
C ASP A 518 11.21 -0.98 27.40
N PHE A 519 10.13 -1.70 27.11
CA PHE A 519 8.93 -1.17 26.45
C PHE A 519 7.98 -0.45 27.40
N GLY A 520 8.33 -0.36 28.69
CA GLY A 520 7.46 0.28 29.68
C GLY A 520 6.30 -0.58 30.15
N GLU A 521 6.44 -1.90 30.06
CA GLU A 521 5.40 -2.83 30.50
C GLU A 521 5.73 -3.43 31.87
N ILE A 522 4.71 -3.69 32.69
CA ILE A 522 4.85 -4.43 33.94
C ILE A 522 3.84 -5.57 33.95
N ALA A 523 4.33 -6.80 34.01
CA ALA A 523 3.50 -7.97 34.27
C ALA A 523 3.12 -8.02 35.76
N VAL A 524 1.83 -8.02 36.06
CA VAL A 524 1.29 -8.08 37.42
C VAL A 524 0.23 -9.16 37.58
N LEU A 525 -0.04 -9.52 38.83
CA LEU A 525 -1.24 -10.24 39.23
C LEU A 525 -2.12 -9.34 40.09
N ALA A 526 -3.44 -9.49 39.97
CA ALA A 526 -4.40 -8.83 40.84
C ALA A 526 -4.36 -9.40 42.28
N ASP A 527 -4.85 -8.62 43.24
CA ASP A 527 -5.13 -9.02 44.62
C ASP A 527 -3.92 -9.66 45.34
N ASP A 528 -2.72 -9.11 45.17
CA ASP A 528 -1.47 -9.68 45.68
C ASP A 528 -1.20 -11.13 45.21
N GLY A 529 -1.74 -11.49 44.04
CA GLY A 529 -1.68 -12.84 43.49
C GLY A 529 -2.54 -13.85 44.24
N ALA A 530 -3.52 -13.41 45.04
CA ALA A 530 -4.50 -14.30 45.66
C ALA A 530 -5.40 -14.95 44.59
N GLY A 531 -5.61 -16.27 44.72
CA GLY A 531 -6.46 -17.02 43.79
C GLY A 531 -5.82 -17.33 42.43
N GLN A 532 -4.56 -16.95 42.22
CA GLN A 532 -3.83 -17.14 40.97
C GLN A 532 -3.02 -18.45 40.97
N GLY A 533 -2.40 -18.75 39.82
CA GLY A 533 -1.55 -19.91 39.60
C GLY A 533 -0.35 -20.04 40.55
N VAL A 534 0.44 -21.09 40.33
CA VAL A 534 1.56 -21.40 41.23
C VAL A 534 2.62 -20.30 41.15
N ARG A 535 3.02 -19.76 42.31
CA ARG A 535 4.09 -18.75 42.41
C ARG A 535 5.40 -19.35 42.88
N THR A 536 6.51 -18.84 42.35
CA THR A 536 7.86 -19.12 42.83
C THR A 536 8.05 -18.57 44.26
N ALA A 537 9.05 -19.08 44.99
CA ALA A 537 9.42 -18.55 46.31
C ALA A 537 9.82 -17.07 46.29
N ARG A 538 10.15 -16.53 45.11
CA ARG A 538 10.49 -15.13 44.89
C ARG A 538 9.33 -14.30 44.36
N GLY A 539 8.13 -14.85 44.22
CA GLY A 539 6.92 -14.09 43.85
C GLY A 539 6.60 -14.04 42.36
N GLY A 540 7.48 -14.51 41.47
CA GLY A 540 7.16 -14.70 40.04
C GLY A 540 6.14 -15.82 39.84
N ILE A 541 5.42 -15.81 38.72
CA ILE A 541 4.42 -16.83 38.37
C ILE A 541 5.04 -17.96 37.54
N VAL A 542 4.61 -19.22 37.76
CA VAL A 542 5.24 -20.41 37.19
C VAL A 542 4.53 -20.87 35.93
N ILE A 543 5.24 -20.93 34.80
CA ILE A 543 4.76 -21.60 33.59
C ILE A 543 4.81 -23.12 33.79
N ARG A 544 3.72 -23.80 33.40
CA ARG A 544 3.57 -25.26 33.46
C ARG A 544 3.09 -25.76 32.08
N PRO A 545 3.28 -27.05 31.73
CA PRO A 545 2.91 -27.56 30.41
C PRO A 545 1.45 -27.35 30.00
N THR A 546 0.54 -27.17 30.96
CA THR A 546 -0.90 -26.95 30.75
C THR A 546 -1.36 -25.59 31.29
N ASP A 547 -0.43 -24.70 31.63
CA ASP A 547 -0.75 -23.40 32.21
C ASP A 547 0.35 -22.39 31.85
N PHE A 548 -0.01 -21.50 30.94
CA PHE A 548 0.84 -20.41 30.45
C PHE A 548 0.49 -19.06 31.09
N ASN A 549 -0.25 -19.11 32.20
CA ASN A 549 -0.66 -18.00 33.06
C ASN A 549 -1.50 -16.93 32.34
N PRO A 550 -2.69 -17.29 31.82
CA PRO A 550 -3.63 -16.32 31.24
C PRO A 550 -4.04 -15.22 32.23
N GLU A 551 -3.93 -15.42 33.55
CA GLU A 551 -4.25 -14.41 34.55
C GLU A 551 -3.26 -13.23 34.65
N ARG A 552 -2.16 -13.29 33.89
CA ARG A 552 -1.13 -12.25 33.90
C ARG A 552 -1.64 -10.99 33.20
N ILE A 553 -1.73 -9.91 33.97
CA ILE A 553 -2.11 -8.59 33.46
C ILE A 553 -0.84 -7.82 33.05
N ILE A 554 -0.81 -7.28 31.84
CA ILE A 554 0.30 -6.45 31.36
C ILE A 554 -0.10 -4.98 31.47
N LEU A 555 0.47 -4.26 32.43
CA LEU A 555 0.30 -2.81 32.56
C LEU A 555 1.24 -2.10 31.58
N ASP A 556 0.76 -1.05 30.92
CA ASP A 556 1.48 -0.35 29.85
C ASP A 556 1.32 1.18 29.99
N ASP A 557 2.33 1.96 29.57
CA ASP A 557 2.35 3.43 29.62
C ASP A 557 2.02 4.13 28.28
N GLY A 558 1.33 3.43 27.38
CA GLY A 558 0.94 3.94 26.06
C GLY A 558 -0.02 5.13 26.04
N LEU A 559 -0.56 5.59 27.18
CA LEU A 559 -1.33 6.83 27.27
C LEU A 559 -0.43 8.04 27.54
N THR A 560 -0.74 9.16 26.87
CA THR A 560 0.09 10.36 26.96
C THR A 560 0.13 10.92 28.39
N GLY A 561 1.32 11.14 28.92
CA GLY A 561 1.52 11.72 30.25
C GLY A 561 1.40 10.72 31.40
N VAL A 562 1.28 9.43 31.09
CA VAL A 562 1.38 8.33 32.06
C VAL A 562 2.71 7.59 31.85
N SER A 563 3.23 7.02 32.93
CA SER A 563 4.46 6.22 32.92
C SER A 563 4.32 5.04 33.85
N THR A 564 4.87 3.91 33.46
CA THR A 564 5.05 2.77 34.37
C THR A 564 6.30 3.02 35.22
N PRO A 565 6.21 2.91 36.54
CA PRO A 565 7.37 3.06 37.41
C PRO A 565 8.29 1.84 37.33
N ALA A 566 9.59 2.02 37.59
CA ALA A 566 10.51 0.90 37.72
C ALA A 566 10.05 -0.03 38.86
N ALA A 567 9.81 -1.30 38.54
CA ALA A 567 9.35 -2.33 39.47
C ALA A 567 10.15 -3.62 39.24
N ASN A 568 10.32 -4.40 40.30
CA ASN A 568 10.90 -5.75 40.30
C ASN A 568 9.85 -6.76 40.74
N VAL A 569 10.15 -8.05 40.56
CA VAL A 569 9.32 -9.15 41.07
C VAL A 569 9.02 -8.94 42.56
N GLY A 570 7.75 -9.05 42.94
CA GLY A 570 7.28 -8.90 44.31
C GLY A 570 7.08 -7.45 44.79
N ASP A 571 7.41 -6.45 43.97
CA ASP A 571 7.00 -5.08 44.24
C ASP A 571 5.49 -4.93 44.03
N HIS A 572 4.84 -4.08 44.82
CA HIS A 572 3.43 -3.75 44.66
C HIS A 572 3.26 -2.37 44.04
N LEU A 573 2.11 -2.12 43.41
CA LEU A 573 1.73 -0.77 43.00
C LEU A 573 0.66 -0.22 43.97
N SER A 574 0.84 1.02 44.38
CA SER A 574 0.01 1.67 45.39
C SER A 574 -1.40 1.96 44.88
N SER A 575 -2.40 1.67 45.71
CA SER A 575 -3.83 1.80 45.37
C SER A 575 -4.24 0.87 44.22
N PRO A 576 -5.53 0.61 44.03
CA PRO A 576 -5.97 -0.03 42.80
C PRO A 576 -5.52 0.81 41.59
N VAL A 577 -4.89 0.16 40.62
CA VAL A 577 -4.50 0.83 39.37
C VAL A 577 -5.70 0.85 38.43
N THR A 578 -5.90 1.97 37.73
CA THR A 578 -6.98 2.13 36.76
C THR A 578 -6.39 2.21 35.35
N ALA A 579 -7.02 1.52 34.41
CA ALA A 579 -6.55 1.41 33.04
C ALA A 579 -7.71 1.36 32.05
N VAL A 580 -7.42 1.51 30.76
CA VAL A 580 -8.29 1.03 29.69
C VAL A 580 -7.63 -0.19 29.04
N VAL A 581 -8.42 -1.17 28.63
CA VAL A 581 -7.90 -2.37 27.94
C VAL A 581 -7.71 -2.08 26.47
N ASP A 582 -6.56 -2.46 25.94
CA ASP A 582 -6.17 -2.34 24.54
C ASP A 582 -5.52 -3.63 24.06
N TYR A 583 -5.39 -3.79 22.76
CA TYR A 583 -4.69 -4.93 22.17
C TYR A 583 -3.60 -4.47 21.19
N GLY A 584 -2.41 -5.03 21.32
CA GLY A 584 -1.30 -4.68 20.45
C GLY A 584 -0.08 -5.58 20.64
N PHE A 585 0.68 -5.78 19.57
CA PHE A 585 1.85 -6.67 19.56
C PHE A 585 1.53 -8.08 20.10
N GLY A 586 0.35 -8.61 19.76
CA GLY A 586 -0.07 -9.96 20.13
C GLY A 586 -0.51 -10.13 21.59
N ASN A 587 -0.74 -9.03 22.33
CA ASN A 587 -1.08 -9.10 23.75
C ASN A 587 -2.14 -8.06 24.12
N PHE A 588 -3.03 -8.43 25.05
CA PHE A 588 -3.88 -7.48 25.75
C PHE A 588 -3.05 -6.68 26.76
N LYS A 589 -3.31 -5.37 26.79
CA LYS A 589 -2.55 -4.38 27.55
C LYS A 589 -3.49 -3.49 28.32
N PHE A 590 -3.16 -3.24 29.58
CA PHE A 590 -3.90 -2.38 30.47
C PHE A 590 -3.17 -1.03 30.48
N LEU A 591 -3.63 -0.11 29.64
CA LEU A 591 -3.02 1.19 29.53
C LEU A 591 -3.38 2.02 30.75
N LEU A 592 -2.38 2.34 31.57
CA LEU A 592 -2.60 3.06 32.81
C LEU A 592 -3.15 4.45 32.54
N THR A 593 -4.20 4.82 33.29
CA THR A 593 -4.81 6.17 33.23
C THR A 593 -4.17 7.14 34.23
N THR A 594 -3.41 6.62 35.20
CA THR A 594 -2.60 7.38 36.14
C THR A 594 -1.30 6.64 36.43
N THR A 595 -0.19 7.38 36.67
CA THR A 595 1.09 6.79 37.06
C THR A 595 1.01 6.28 38.51
N PRO A 596 1.12 4.96 38.76
CA PRO A 596 1.13 4.45 40.12
C PRO A 596 2.47 4.70 40.81
N THR A 597 2.47 4.61 42.14
CA THR A 597 3.72 4.58 42.93
C THR A 597 4.06 3.14 43.29
N VAL A 598 5.36 2.80 43.24
CA VAL A 598 5.84 1.47 43.64
C VAL A 598 6.01 1.40 45.16
N VAL A 599 5.52 0.32 45.75
CA VAL A 599 5.81 -0.11 47.11
C VAL A 599 6.76 -1.29 47.01
N ALA A 600 8.00 -1.08 47.42
CA ALA A 600 9.04 -2.11 47.32
C ALA A 600 8.64 -3.39 48.07
N GLY A 601 8.85 -4.53 47.41
CA GLY A 601 8.69 -5.86 47.97
C GLY A 601 9.78 -6.18 48.99
N SER A 602 9.75 -7.42 49.48
CA SER A 602 10.70 -7.91 50.49
C SER A 602 11.93 -8.61 49.91
N LEU A 603 12.01 -8.74 48.58
CA LEU A 603 13.15 -9.39 47.94
C LEU A 603 14.42 -8.56 48.11
N ALA A 604 15.47 -9.21 48.61
CA ALA A 604 16.81 -8.67 48.64
C ALA A 604 17.71 -9.50 47.71
N PRO A 605 18.74 -8.90 47.10
CA PRO A 605 19.79 -9.65 46.42
C PRO A 605 20.36 -10.73 47.35
N GLU A 606 20.42 -11.97 46.86
CA GLU A 606 20.99 -13.07 47.65
C GLU A 606 22.52 -12.97 47.71
N THR A 607 23.08 -13.43 48.83
CA THR A 607 24.53 -13.58 48.99
C THR A 607 24.84 -14.98 49.48
N THR A 608 25.95 -15.55 49.01
CA THR A 608 26.44 -16.85 49.46
C THR A 608 27.50 -16.73 50.55
N ALA A 609 27.89 -17.87 51.12
CA ALA A 609 28.98 -17.95 52.09
C ALA A 609 30.35 -17.86 51.40
N ALA A 610 31.32 -17.23 52.07
CA ALA A 610 32.70 -17.21 51.59
C ALA A 610 33.31 -18.62 51.55
N THR A 611 34.20 -18.85 50.59
CA THR A 611 34.87 -20.14 50.43
C THR A 611 35.72 -20.47 51.65
N LEU A 612 35.58 -21.70 52.15
CA LEU A 612 36.40 -22.20 53.25
C LEU A 612 37.79 -22.64 52.76
N GLY A 613 38.80 -22.55 53.63
CA GLY A 613 40.12 -23.09 53.34
C GLY A 613 40.07 -24.58 52.99
N GLY A 614 40.83 -24.99 51.97
CA GLY A 614 40.86 -26.38 51.48
C GLY A 614 39.63 -26.79 50.66
N HIS A 615 38.71 -25.88 50.36
CA HIS A 615 37.55 -26.12 49.50
C HIS A 615 37.67 -25.30 48.20
N VAL A 616 37.00 -25.77 47.16
CA VAL A 616 36.81 -25.06 45.89
C VAL A 616 35.36 -24.61 45.83
N SER A 617 35.13 -23.32 45.59
CA SER A 617 33.79 -22.79 45.29
C SER A 617 33.58 -22.68 43.78
N ILE A 618 32.41 -23.11 43.34
CA ILE A 618 32.02 -23.10 41.93
C ILE A 618 30.65 -22.40 41.84
N ALA A 619 30.53 -21.44 40.94
CA ALA A 619 29.27 -20.79 40.60
C ALA A 619 28.98 -20.93 39.10
N THR A 620 27.70 -20.87 38.74
CA THR A 620 27.27 -20.53 37.38
C THR A 620 26.69 -19.12 37.40
N PHE A 621 26.91 -18.34 36.36
CA PHE A 621 26.51 -16.94 36.30
C PHE A 621 26.27 -16.52 34.85
N ASN A 622 25.05 -16.09 34.56
CA ASN A 622 24.68 -15.52 33.26
C ASN A 622 24.99 -14.03 33.25
N VAL A 623 25.70 -13.56 32.21
CA VAL A 623 26.13 -12.16 32.06
C VAL A 623 25.33 -11.36 31.02
N GLU A 624 24.27 -11.95 30.47
CA GLU A 624 23.29 -11.34 29.57
C GLU A 624 23.91 -10.76 28.29
N ASN A 625 24.26 -11.64 27.36
CA ASN A 625 24.89 -11.34 26.06
C ASN A 625 26.06 -10.34 26.14
N LEU A 626 26.88 -10.42 27.19
CA LEU A 626 27.91 -9.42 27.50
C LEU A 626 28.93 -9.30 26.37
N ASP A 627 29.21 -8.08 25.91
CA ASP A 627 30.23 -7.79 24.89
C ASP A 627 31.03 -6.49 25.19
N PRO A 628 32.16 -6.22 24.50
CA PRO A 628 33.00 -5.06 24.84
C PRO A 628 32.36 -3.70 24.58
N THR A 629 31.31 -3.62 23.77
CA THR A 629 30.54 -2.40 23.48
C THR A 629 29.57 -2.03 24.60
N ASP A 630 29.20 -2.98 25.46
CA ASP A 630 28.42 -2.70 26.67
C ASP A 630 29.10 -1.64 27.55
N ALA A 631 28.28 -0.82 28.19
CA ALA A 631 28.75 0.24 29.08
C ALA A 631 29.57 -0.32 30.25
N GLN A 632 30.63 0.40 30.65
CA GLN A 632 31.48 0.00 31.78
C GLN A 632 30.67 -0.25 33.07
N SER A 633 29.57 0.48 33.26
CA SER A 633 28.66 0.28 34.40
C SER A 633 28.04 -1.13 34.47
N LYS A 634 27.78 -1.78 33.32
CA LYS A 634 27.30 -3.18 33.29
C LYS A 634 28.38 -4.13 33.78
N PHE A 635 29.61 -3.97 33.29
CA PHE A 635 30.77 -4.74 33.75
C PHE A 635 31.03 -4.56 35.25
N ASP A 636 30.97 -3.32 35.74
CA ASP A 636 31.18 -3.01 37.15
C ASP A 636 30.08 -3.62 38.04
N ALA A 637 28.82 -3.64 37.58
CA ALA A 637 27.71 -4.26 38.28
C ALA A 637 27.85 -5.78 38.36
N LEU A 638 28.11 -6.46 37.24
CA LEU A 638 28.35 -7.91 37.20
C LEU A 638 29.56 -8.30 38.06
N ALA A 639 30.63 -7.51 38.00
CA ALA A 639 31.81 -7.70 38.84
C ALA A 639 31.49 -7.56 40.34
N ALA A 640 30.70 -6.55 40.71
CA ALA A 640 30.23 -6.37 42.09
C ALA A 640 29.41 -7.56 42.57
N GLU A 641 28.54 -8.14 41.74
CA GLU A 641 27.78 -9.35 42.09
C GLU A 641 28.68 -10.57 42.28
N ILE A 642 29.63 -10.80 41.37
CA ILE A 642 30.60 -11.91 41.49
C ILE A 642 31.43 -11.79 42.78
N VAL A 643 31.85 -10.59 43.15
CA VAL A 643 32.71 -10.37 44.32
C VAL A 643 31.90 -10.28 45.62
N ALA A 644 30.87 -9.45 45.67
CA ALA A 644 30.12 -9.15 46.88
C ALA A 644 29.02 -10.19 47.15
N ASN A 645 28.33 -10.70 46.13
CA ASN A 645 27.20 -11.61 46.32
C ASN A 645 27.65 -13.07 46.26
N LEU A 646 28.40 -13.45 45.22
CA LEU A 646 28.95 -14.81 45.06
C LEU A 646 30.24 -15.05 45.87
N LYS A 647 30.78 -14.03 46.54
CA LYS A 647 31.98 -14.09 47.39
C LYS A 647 33.25 -14.54 46.65
N ALA A 648 33.41 -14.07 45.41
CA ALA A 648 34.55 -14.34 44.52
C ALA A 648 34.90 -15.84 44.43
N PRO A 649 34.04 -16.65 43.76
CA PRO A 649 34.22 -18.10 43.63
C PRO A 649 35.56 -18.49 43.01
N ASP A 650 36.06 -19.70 43.30
CA ASP A 650 37.29 -20.19 42.66
C ASP A 650 37.10 -20.47 41.17
N VAL A 651 35.90 -20.90 40.77
CA VAL A 651 35.49 -21.07 39.36
C VAL A 651 34.11 -20.45 39.17
N VAL A 652 33.95 -19.67 38.10
CA VAL A 652 32.65 -19.20 37.64
C VAL A 652 32.44 -19.70 36.21
N ALA A 653 31.46 -20.57 36.03
CA ALA A 653 30.93 -20.89 34.71
C ALA A 653 30.10 -19.69 34.24
N LEU A 654 30.54 -19.05 33.16
CA LEU A 654 29.88 -17.91 32.56
C LEU A 654 29.00 -18.37 31.41
N GLU A 655 27.75 -17.95 31.46
CA GLU A 655 26.77 -18.10 30.39
C GLU A 655 26.61 -16.74 29.70
N GLU A 656 26.35 -16.77 28.40
CA GLU A 656 26.04 -15.59 27.60
C GLU A 656 27.19 -14.60 27.34
N ILE A 657 28.39 -15.12 27.12
CA ILE A 657 29.51 -14.29 26.66
C ILE A 657 29.41 -14.11 25.14
N GLN A 658 29.35 -12.86 24.68
CA GLN A 658 29.18 -12.45 23.28
C GLN A 658 30.49 -12.00 22.64
N ASP A 659 30.51 -11.91 21.29
CA ASP A 659 31.72 -11.73 20.48
C ASP A 659 32.40 -10.39 20.79
N ASN A 660 33.67 -10.27 20.41
CA ASN A 660 34.43 -9.04 20.63
C ASN A 660 33.80 -7.81 19.95
N ASP A 661 32.92 -8.02 18.97
CA ASP A 661 32.16 -7.00 18.24
C ASP A 661 30.64 -7.08 18.50
N GLY A 662 30.20 -7.75 19.57
CA GLY A 662 28.78 -7.88 19.92
C GLY A 662 28.02 -8.82 18.97
N PRO A 663 26.75 -8.56 18.63
CA PRO A 663 26.01 -9.37 17.66
C PRO A 663 26.43 -9.13 16.20
N GLY A 664 27.50 -8.36 15.96
CA GLY A 664 28.21 -8.33 14.67
C GLY A 664 27.38 -8.03 13.41
N ASN A 665 26.20 -7.38 13.52
CA ASN A 665 24.99 -7.48 12.67
C ASN A 665 25.08 -7.38 11.12
N THR A 666 26.27 -7.37 10.55
CA THR A 666 26.50 -7.44 9.10
C THR A 666 26.56 -8.89 8.64
N ALA A 667 26.06 -9.18 7.44
CA ALA A 667 26.23 -10.46 6.74
C ALA A 667 27.70 -10.79 6.37
N THR A 668 28.67 -10.15 7.04
CA THR A 668 30.10 -10.17 6.75
C THR A 668 31.00 -10.25 7.99
N SER A 669 30.45 -10.12 9.21
CA SER A 669 31.28 -10.41 10.39
C SER A 669 31.45 -11.92 10.50
N THR A 670 32.66 -12.34 10.84
CA THR A 670 33.04 -13.74 11.11
C THR A 670 33.77 -13.82 12.44
N VAL A 671 33.63 -12.77 13.26
CA VAL A 671 34.31 -12.64 14.54
C VAL A 671 33.60 -13.56 15.52
N VAL A 672 34.30 -14.61 15.93
CA VAL A 672 33.84 -15.55 16.96
C VAL A 672 34.66 -15.46 18.25
N ALA A 673 35.68 -14.61 18.25
CA ALA A 673 36.57 -14.42 19.39
C ALA A 673 35.89 -13.58 20.47
N ALA A 674 36.11 -13.94 21.74
CA ALA A 674 35.49 -13.28 22.91
C ALA A 674 36.50 -12.83 23.99
N ASP A 675 37.79 -12.88 23.69
CA ASP A 675 38.86 -12.60 24.65
C ASP A 675 38.80 -11.17 25.21
N GLN A 676 38.36 -10.19 24.43
CA GLN A 676 38.19 -8.81 24.91
C GLN A 676 37.06 -8.71 25.94
N THR A 677 35.95 -9.40 25.71
CA THR A 677 34.82 -9.48 26.65
C THR A 677 35.27 -10.06 27.98
N TYR A 678 35.93 -11.23 27.96
CA TYR A 678 36.45 -11.87 29.17
C TYR A 678 37.45 -10.96 29.90
N ASN A 679 38.41 -10.37 29.19
CA ASN A 679 39.42 -9.52 29.80
C ASN A 679 38.82 -8.26 30.44
N LYS A 680 37.80 -7.66 29.83
CA LYS A 680 37.10 -6.49 30.37
C LYS A 680 36.33 -6.83 31.65
N LEU A 681 35.65 -7.99 31.70
CA LEU A 681 34.99 -8.47 32.91
C LEU A 681 35.99 -8.80 34.03
N ILE A 682 37.09 -9.49 33.70
CA ILE A 682 38.13 -9.83 34.68
C ILE A 682 38.76 -8.55 35.27
N ALA A 683 39.02 -7.54 34.44
CA ALA A 683 39.54 -6.25 34.90
C ALA A 683 38.56 -5.54 35.83
N ALA A 684 37.25 -5.59 35.53
CA ALA A 684 36.22 -5.02 36.39
C ALA A 684 36.13 -5.76 37.74
N ILE A 685 36.30 -7.09 37.76
CA ILE A 685 36.35 -7.91 38.98
C ILE A 685 37.57 -7.57 39.85
N ASP A 686 38.75 -7.47 39.24
CA ASP A 686 39.99 -7.12 39.95
C ASP A 686 39.87 -5.74 40.62
N ALA A 687 39.15 -4.81 39.99
CA ALA A 687 38.92 -3.46 40.49
C ALA A 687 37.92 -3.35 41.67
N GLN A 688 37.18 -4.40 42.06
CA GLN A 688 36.12 -4.32 43.08
C GLN A 688 36.60 -4.19 44.53
N THR A 689 37.85 -4.54 44.84
CA THR A 689 38.35 -4.59 46.24
C THR A 689 39.62 -3.76 46.43
N ALA A 690 39.98 -3.49 47.69
CA ALA A 690 41.25 -2.86 48.02
C ALA A 690 42.44 -3.77 47.62
N ASP A 691 43.39 -3.19 46.90
CA ASP A 691 44.53 -3.81 46.21
C ASP A 691 45.34 -4.85 47.04
N PRO A 692 45.59 -6.07 46.50
CA PRO A 692 45.12 -6.60 45.20
C PRO A 692 43.77 -7.30 45.29
N GLY A 693 42.97 -7.18 44.21
CA GLY A 693 41.69 -7.88 44.07
C GLY A 693 41.81 -9.33 43.63
N PRO A 694 40.67 -10.05 43.50
CA PRO A 694 40.67 -11.45 43.08
C PRO A 694 41.06 -11.55 41.60
N THR A 695 42.20 -12.21 41.33
CA THR A 695 42.73 -12.36 39.97
C THR A 695 42.18 -13.61 39.29
N TYR A 696 41.51 -13.42 38.16
CA TYR A 696 40.96 -14.51 37.34
C TYR A 696 41.70 -14.67 36.01
N GLN A 697 41.63 -15.88 35.46
CA GLN A 697 41.91 -16.20 34.06
C GLN A 697 40.70 -16.91 33.45
N PHE A 698 40.59 -16.95 32.12
CA PHE A 698 39.48 -17.64 31.45
C PHE A 698 39.90 -18.89 30.64
N ARG A 699 38.92 -19.74 30.35
CA ARG A 699 38.98 -20.85 29.38
C ARG A 699 37.68 -20.87 28.58
N GLN A 700 37.79 -20.94 27.26
CA GLN A 700 36.66 -20.94 26.33
C GLN A 700 37.06 -21.63 25.01
N ILE A 701 36.08 -21.94 24.15
CA ILE A 701 36.30 -22.41 22.77
C ILE A 701 35.43 -21.57 21.85
N ASP A 702 36.10 -20.87 20.92
CA ASP A 702 35.43 -20.10 19.87
C ASP A 702 34.43 -20.99 19.13
N PRO A 703 33.18 -20.55 18.95
CA PRO A 703 32.16 -21.28 18.22
C PRO A 703 32.44 -21.34 16.72
N VAL A 704 31.65 -22.13 15.99
CA VAL A 704 31.51 -21.92 14.55
C VAL A 704 30.55 -20.76 14.36
N ASP A 705 30.90 -19.86 13.45
CA ASP A 705 30.09 -18.70 13.08
C ASP A 705 28.64 -19.10 12.75
N ASP A 706 27.68 -18.40 13.36
CA ASP A 706 26.23 -18.61 13.32
C ASP A 706 25.75 -20.02 13.77
N GLN A 707 26.53 -20.75 14.59
CA GLN A 707 26.14 -22.11 15.06
C GLN A 707 26.00 -22.27 16.58
N ASP A 708 26.40 -21.27 17.35
CA ASP A 708 26.15 -21.16 18.78
C ASP A 708 25.42 -19.82 19.01
N GLY A 709 24.34 -19.75 19.78
CA GLY A 709 23.73 -18.44 20.03
C GLY A 709 22.30 -18.44 20.55
N GLY A 710 21.78 -17.23 20.74
CA GLY A 710 20.44 -16.88 21.21
C GLY A 710 20.02 -15.45 20.83
N GLU A 711 20.89 -14.69 20.16
CA GLU A 711 20.69 -13.35 19.64
C GLU A 711 21.05 -13.37 18.15
N PRO A 712 20.22 -12.81 17.25
CA PRO A 712 20.53 -12.80 15.81
C PRO A 712 21.88 -12.15 15.48
N GLY A 713 22.74 -12.88 14.77
CA GLY A 713 24.06 -12.41 14.29
C GLY A 713 25.23 -12.56 15.27
N GLY A 714 24.97 -12.96 16.52
CA GLY A 714 26.00 -13.13 17.54
C GLY A 714 26.26 -14.58 17.91
N ASN A 715 27.51 -14.91 18.22
CA ASN A 715 27.95 -16.27 18.51
C ASN A 715 28.05 -16.58 20.01
N ILE A 716 26.94 -16.43 20.74
CA ILE A 716 26.96 -16.47 22.21
C ILE A 716 27.41 -17.84 22.73
N ARG A 717 28.36 -17.85 23.68
CA ARG A 717 28.96 -19.10 24.21
C ARG A 717 28.94 -19.22 25.73
N VAL A 718 29.35 -20.40 26.19
CA VAL A 718 29.70 -20.67 27.59
C VAL A 718 31.22 -20.73 27.76
N GLY A 719 31.71 -20.35 28.94
CA GLY A 719 33.12 -20.51 29.31
C GLY A 719 33.33 -20.46 30.81
N PHE A 720 34.59 -20.52 31.26
CA PHE A 720 34.91 -20.45 32.69
C PHE A 720 35.89 -19.32 32.95
N ILE A 721 35.70 -18.59 34.04
CA ILE A 721 36.78 -17.86 34.71
C ILE A 721 37.18 -18.59 35.99
N PHE A 722 38.47 -18.58 36.34
CA PHE A 722 39.00 -19.25 37.52
C PHE A 722 40.09 -18.45 38.23
N ARG A 723 40.16 -18.55 39.56
CA ARG A 723 41.04 -17.75 40.42
C ARG A 723 42.46 -18.27 40.48
N THR A 724 43.41 -17.51 39.96
CA THR A 724 44.83 -17.88 40.03
C THR A 724 45.50 -17.44 41.32
N ASP A 725 44.98 -16.42 41.99
CA ASP A 725 45.52 -15.89 43.24
C ASP A 725 45.35 -16.85 44.44
N ARG A 726 44.40 -17.80 44.34
CA ARG A 726 44.23 -18.91 45.29
C ARG A 726 44.97 -20.19 44.92
N GLY A 727 45.78 -20.14 43.86
CA GLY A 727 46.59 -21.26 43.39
C GLY A 727 45.81 -22.34 42.64
N LEU A 728 44.56 -22.07 42.22
CA LEU A 728 43.84 -22.97 41.34
C LEU A 728 44.47 -22.95 39.95
N ALA A 729 44.74 -24.13 39.41
CA ALA A 729 45.25 -24.33 38.07
C ALA A 729 44.59 -25.54 37.43
N PHE A 730 44.39 -25.47 36.12
CA PHE A 730 43.96 -26.62 35.33
C PHE A 730 45.16 -27.50 34.97
N VAL A 731 44.90 -28.80 34.78
CA VAL A 731 45.86 -29.68 34.12
C VAL A 731 45.80 -29.36 32.62
N ASP A 732 46.69 -28.48 32.16
CA ASP A 732 46.68 -27.99 30.78
C ASP A 732 46.95 -29.13 29.77
N ARG A 733 46.18 -29.10 28.69
CA ARG A 733 46.25 -30.00 27.53
C ARG A 733 45.98 -29.18 26.28
N PRO A 734 46.18 -29.71 25.06
CA PRO A 734 45.69 -29.03 23.86
C PRO A 734 44.20 -28.70 23.98
N GLY A 735 43.79 -27.50 23.60
CA GLY A 735 42.38 -27.13 23.54
C GLY A 735 41.64 -27.91 22.45
N GLY A 736 40.35 -28.18 22.68
CA GLY A 736 39.46 -28.76 21.66
C GLY A 736 39.11 -27.72 20.58
N THR A 737 38.56 -28.20 19.47
CA THR A 737 37.95 -27.33 18.44
C THR A 737 36.46 -27.13 18.72
N SER A 738 35.82 -26.22 17.99
CA SER A 738 34.37 -25.94 18.06
C SER A 738 33.49 -27.18 17.82
N THR A 739 33.98 -28.16 17.06
CA THR A 739 33.24 -29.35 16.63
C THR A 739 33.78 -30.66 17.19
N ALA A 740 34.93 -30.66 17.88
CA ALA A 740 35.50 -31.86 18.46
C ALA A 740 34.91 -32.14 19.85
N ALA A 741 34.29 -33.30 20.02
CA ALA A 741 33.86 -33.78 21.33
C ALA A 741 35.07 -34.15 22.20
N ASN A 742 35.05 -33.74 23.46
CA ASN A 742 36.01 -34.19 24.46
C ASN A 742 35.78 -35.66 24.81
N THR A 743 36.84 -36.34 25.22
CA THR A 743 36.80 -37.77 25.56
C THR A 743 37.71 -38.06 26.75
N VAL A 744 37.37 -39.11 27.51
CA VAL A 744 38.22 -39.63 28.58
C VAL A 744 39.19 -40.65 27.97
N LEU A 745 40.48 -40.37 28.06
CA LEU A 745 41.57 -41.23 27.61
C LEU A 745 41.73 -42.45 28.54
N SER A 746 42.43 -43.48 28.06
CA SER A 746 42.61 -44.74 28.80
C SER A 746 43.34 -44.58 30.14
N ASN A 747 44.06 -43.48 30.35
CA ASN A 747 44.73 -43.14 31.61
C ASN A 747 43.85 -42.32 32.57
N GLY A 748 42.59 -42.05 32.21
CA GLY A 748 41.65 -41.24 32.98
C GLY A 748 41.73 -39.73 32.72
N ASP A 749 42.64 -39.27 31.86
CA ASP A 749 42.75 -37.86 31.48
C ASP A 749 41.69 -37.46 30.46
N LEU A 750 41.35 -36.18 30.39
CA LEU A 750 40.60 -35.62 29.26
C LEU A 750 41.51 -35.49 28.04
N ALA A 751 40.96 -35.64 26.83
CA ALA A 751 41.69 -35.40 25.60
C ALA A 751 42.01 -33.91 25.40
N PHE A 752 41.10 -33.03 25.81
CA PHE A 752 41.22 -31.58 25.65
C PHE A 752 40.97 -30.82 26.96
N SER A 753 41.62 -29.66 27.12
CA SER A 753 41.43 -28.75 28.27
C SER A 753 41.64 -27.29 27.83
N PRO A 754 40.57 -26.54 27.47
CA PRO A 754 39.15 -26.91 27.55
C PRO A 754 38.70 -27.79 26.37
N GLY A 755 37.51 -28.39 26.43
CA GLY A 755 36.98 -29.23 25.35
C GLY A 755 35.50 -29.54 25.47
N ARG A 756 34.71 -29.25 24.41
CA ARG A 756 33.25 -29.31 24.38
C ARG A 756 32.66 -30.71 24.62
N ILE A 757 31.49 -30.77 25.25
CA ILE A 757 30.75 -32.01 25.52
C ILE A 757 29.76 -32.25 24.37
N ALA A 758 30.03 -33.25 23.52
CA ALA A 758 29.16 -33.66 22.41
C ALA A 758 28.60 -32.49 21.55
N PRO A 759 29.46 -31.61 20.99
CA PRO A 759 29.05 -30.37 20.32
C PRO A 759 28.18 -30.57 19.06
N THR A 760 28.16 -31.79 18.51
CA THR A 760 27.36 -32.17 17.33
C THR A 760 26.04 -32.87 17.68
N ASN A 761 25.67 -32.94 18.97
CA ASN A 761 24.40 -33.51 19.39
C ASN A 761 23.26 -32.55 19.05
N SER A 762 22.22 -33.05 18.36
CA SER A 762 21.06 -32.25 17.93
C SER A 762 20.28 -31.63 19.09
N ALA A 763 20.43 -32.14 20.31
CA ALA A 763 19.88 -31.52 21.51
C ALA A 763 20.38 -30.09 21.74
N PHE A 764 21.50 -29.71 21.11
CA PHE A 764 22.10 -28.39 21.22
C PHE A 764 21.93 -27.54 19.96
N ASP A 765 21.18 -27.95 18.94
CA ASP A 765 21.10 -27.22 17.65
C ASP A 765 20.67 -25.76 17.82
N ASN A 766 19.79 -25.49 18.79
CA ASN A 766 19.32 -24.15 19.15
C ASN A 766 19.80 -23.74 20.56
N SER A 767 20.97 -24.21 20.99
CA SER A 767 21.54 -23.83 22.29
C SER A 767 23.04 -23.59 22.20
N ARG A 768 23.57 -22.95 23.24
CA ARG A 768 25.02 -22.80 23.45
C ARG A 768 25.61 -24.19 23.69
N LYS A 769 26.72 -24.53 23.02
CA LYS A 769 27.32 -25.87 23.17
C LYS A 769 28.07 -25.93 24.51
N PRO A 770 27.87 -26.98 25.33
CA PRO A 770 28.53 -27.09 26.63
C PRO A 770 30.05 -27.29 26.50
N LEU A 771 30.81 -26.64 27.39
CA LEU A 771 32.27 -26.65 27.44
C LEU A 771 32.85 -27.68 28.40
#